data_AF-A0A9Q0AVB9-F1
#
_entry.id   AF-A0A9Q0AVB9-F1
#
_cell.length_a   1.000
_cell.length_b   1.000
_cell.length_c   1.000
_cell.angle_alpha   90.00
_cell.angle_beta   90.00
_cell.angle_gamma   90.00
#
_symmetry.space_group_name_H-M   'P 1'
#
loop_
_entity.id
_entity.type
_entity.pdbx_description
1 polymer ?
#
loop_
_entity_poly.entity_id
_entity_poly.type
_entity_poly.pdbx_seq_one_letter_code
_entity_poly.pdbx_strand_id
1 'polypeptide(L)'
;MAVPKVAPAERTPVIDQSKTSILHPNIHRKPPPIVASGKGSYLILEDGRRIFEACAGPAVACLGHGNTEVTQAVVEQMQSVSYCFALNQSNRPAEELAKAVIETTNGKLAKGTIMSSGSEAVEAAMKLAVKYFAELGVPNRAGFIARAGAFHGTTLGSLALSGKVAFRKPFEPLLKSDMVSFVSMPNMYRGMLNGETTEGYVERLACELDAEFELRGPNNVCAFIAETVSGSALGCHTAPPGYFKAIKAVCDKHSALLILDEVFCGIGRTGTYHAWQQEDVIPDIQTVAKGVAGGYAPVAMMLVHQRVVDAIDGGSGVWNHGHTFSSHPVACAAGVAVQRIIKREGLVENSMRMGERLGAALRAALSGHPNVGDIRGRGLMWAVEFVKDKATKQPFPAEDAISARINQSQSEKQGGSIVPSSDPDPESISGTQHGDGESSPAEPEHEVYPEGGTQAWLAVAGSFLVYFASFGVVNSFGFFQTFYQQEYLKNYSPTAISFIGTLQITLMYLSGAVAGALFDLYGPKPNAIWQQFLAQSLLFGLTVAYGVQPALTVAGQYFHRKRALAMGIVASGSSFGGVCLPIMFSKLIPTIGFPWALRVGALIMVICYAIAIAVSSSKRPKRKMRSLRDLLDYKGFLDIRYSCLSAGAVISSLGIYVPFYYIEPFCVALDPNSTIRPYLLPLINAASLFGRIIGGHAADRIGRLNFLYPMILLCGLLCVAMWLPATTPGVLAGFACLYGFASGVFISVMPAATGQIIPADKLGARLGAFGTVTSMAFLTGSPIAGALITSETRAGYHSLIIFAGCCLLGGGAIIFVARLLHDRNLKSKW
;
A
#
# COMPACT_ATOMS: atom_id res chain seq x y z
N MET A 1 23.14 26.81 -36.18
CA MET A 1 22.44 27.73 -35.27
C MET A 1 23.13 27.66 -33.91
N ALA A 2 23.63 28.79 -33.40
CA ALA A 2 24.25 28.84 -32.08
C ALA A 2 23.19 28.56 -30.99
N VAL A 3 23.47 27.61 -30.10
CA VAL A 3 22.65 27.36 -28.91
C VAL A 3 22.61 28.66 -28.10
N PRO A 4 21.44 29.19 -27.69
CA PRO A 4 21.38 30.41 -26.89
C PRO A 4 22.16 30.18 -25.59
N LYS A 5 23.09 31.07 -25.25
CA LYS A 5 23.67 31.12 -23.91
C LYS A 5 22.52 31.37 -22.93
N VAL A 6 22.14 30.35 -22.17
CA VAL A 6 21.22 30.49 -21.03
C VAL A 6 21.82 31.55 -20.11
N ALA A 7 21.06 32.63 -19.86
CA ALA A 7 21.46 33.68 -18.93
C ALA A 7 21.85 33.06 -17.58
N PRO A 8 22.85 33.60 -16.85
CA PRO A 8 23.16 33.10 -15.51
C PRO A 8 21.89 33.20 -14.68
N ALA A 9 21.42 32.05 -14.18
CA ALA A 9 20.19 31.97 -13.41
C ALA A 9 20.22 33.02 -12.30
N GLU A 10 19.15 33.82 -12.19
CA GLU A 10 18.85 34.56 -10.97
C GLU A 10 19.10 33.63 -9.79
N ARG A 11 19.83 34.08 -8.75
CA ARG A 11 20.20 33.26 -7.58
C ARG A 11 18.96 32.46 -7.15
N THR A 12 19.00 31.15 -7.39
CA THR A 12 17.90 30.26 -7.07
C THR A 12 17.52 30.49 -5.61
N PRO A 13 16.24 30.73 -5.28
CA PRO A 13 15.83 30.90 -3.90
C PRO A 13 16.33 29.71 -3.07
N VAL A 14 17.05 29.97 -1.97
CA VAL A 14 17.55 28.91 -1.09
C VAL A 14 16.35 28.10 -0.58
N ILE A 15 16.33 26.80 -0.88
CA ILE A 15 15.23 25.92 -0.47
C ILE A 15 15.31 25.69 1.05
N ASP A 16 14.25 26.08 1.77
CA ASP A 16 14.11 25.77 3.18
C ASP A 16 13.77 24.27 3.39
N GLN A 17 14.80 23.47 3.68
CA GLN A 17 14.64 22.03 3.94
C GLN A 17 13.88 21.72 5.24
N SER A 18 13.56 22.70 6.11
CA SER A 18 12.73 22.46 7.29
C SER A 18 11.29 22.06 6.96
N LYS A 19 10.85 22.34 5.73
CA LYS A 19 9.53 21.99 5.17
C LYS A 19 9.66 21.13 3.92
N THR A 20 10.64 20.22 3.90
CA THR A 20 10.83 19.32 2.75
C THR A 20 9.56 18.55 2.40
N SER A 21 9.20 18.57 1.11
CA SER A 21 8.12 17.74 0.57
C SER A 21 8.60 16.33 0.18
N ILE A 22 9.90 16.04 0.34
CA ILE A 22 10.48 14.73 0.06
C ILE A 22 10.37 13.86 1.31
N LEU A 23 9.79 12.66 1.15
CA LEU A 23 9.80 11.65 2.20
C LEU A 23 11.19 11.00 2.27
N HIS A 24 12.07 11.55 3.11
CA HIS A 24 13.36 10.93 3.40
C HIS A 24 13.18 9.66 4.25
N PRO A 25 14.09 8.66 4.15
CA PRO A 25 14.01 7.42 4.93
C PRO A 25 13.91 7.61 6.45
N ASN A 26 14.39 8.74 6.97
CA ASN A 26 14.21 9.13 8.37
C ASN A 26 13.73 10.58 8.47
N ILE A 27 12.44 10.74 8.78
CA ILE A 27 11.77 12.06 8.87
C ILE A 27 12.22 12.90 10.07
N HIS A 28 12.86 12.28 11.07
CA HIS A 28 13.35 12.97 12.27
C HIS A 28 14.80 13.43 12.13
N ARG A 29 15.50 13.00 11.07
CA ARG A 29 16.85 13.48 10.76
C ARG A 29 16.78 14.69 9.84
N LYS A 30 17.75 15.60 9.99
CA LYS A 30 17.94 16.71 9.06
C LYS A 30 18.07 16.16 7.63
N PRO A 31 17.37 16.74 6.64
CA PRO A 31 17.51 16.35 5.26
C PRO A 31 18.98 16.42 4.78
N PRO A 32 19.38 15.56 3.82
CA PRO A 32 20.70 15.66 3.21
C PRO A 32 20.93 17.03 2.57
N PRO A 33 22.17 17.58 2.58
CA PRO A 33 22.48 18.86 1.94
C PRO A 33 22.15 18.87 0.44
N ILE A 34 21.74 20.04 -0.07
CA ILE A 34 21.42 20.22 -1.49
C ILE A 34 22.72 20.38 -2.31
N VAL A 35 22.79 19.63 -3.40
CA VAL A 35 23.88 19.71 -4.39
C VAL A 35 23.52 20.79 -5.42
N ALA A 36 24.38 21.79 -5.59
CA ALA A 36 24.23 22.85 -6.59
C ALA A 36 24.80 22.45 -7.96
N SER A 37 25.94 21.75 -7.98
CA SER A 37 26.57 21.28 -9.23
C SER A 37 27.52 20.11 -8.98
N GLY A 38 27.98 19.45 -10.04
CA GLY A 38 29.00 18.43 -9.99
C GLY A 38 29.98 18.55 -11.15
N LYS A 39 31.25 18.21 -10.91
CA LYS A 39 32.30 18.17 -11.94
C LYS A 39 33.32 17.08 -11.63
N GLY A 40 33.50 16.13 -12.56
CA GLY A 40 34.35 14.96 -12.32
C GLY A 40 33.89 14.20 -11.09
N SER A 41 34.81 13.84 -10.19
CA SER A 41 34.50 13.12 -8.95
C SER A 41 34.04 14.02 -7.78
N TYR A 42 33.57 15.23 -8.06
CA TYR A 42 33.20 16.19 -7.02
C TYR A 42 31.77 16.67 -7.16
N LEU A 43 31.09 16.79 -6.02
CA LEU A 43 29.84 17.54 -5.83
C LEU A 43 30.14 18.88 -5.15
N ILE A 44 29.40 19.91 -5.52
CA ILE A 44 29.46 21.24 -4.91
C ILE A 44 28.08 21.51 -4.33
N LEU A 45 28.01 21.67 -3.01
CA LEU A 45 26.78 21.94 -2.27
C LEU A 45 26.38 23.41 -2.42
N GLU A 46 25.11 23.74 -2.15
CA GLU A 46 24.62 25.13 -2.19
C GLU A 46 25.31 26.06 -1.17
N ASP A 47 25.84 25.50 -0.08
CA ASP A 47 26.65 26.24 0.91
C ASP A 47 28.12 26.41 0.50
N GLY A 48 28.48 26.00 -0.71
CA GLY A 48 29.83 26.13 -1.28
C GLY A 48 30.79 25.01 -0.89
N ARG A 49 30.41 24.10 0.02
CA ARG A 49 31.27 22.95 0.36
C ARG A 49 31.43 22.02 -0.84
N ARG A 50 32.65 21.54 -1.03
CA ARG A 50 33.01 20.60 -2.10
C ARG A 50 33.21 19.21 -1.50
N ILE A 51 32.52 18.23 -2.06
CA ILE A 51 32.53 16.84 -1.62
C ILE A 51 33.18 15.98 -2.71
N PHE A 52 34.30 15.33 -2.39
CA PHE A 52 34.90 14.28 -3.19
C PHE A 52 34.12 12.99 -3.02
N GLU A 53 33.49 12.51 -4.08
CA GLU A 53 32.73 11.27 -4.08
C GLU A 53 33.65 10.07 -4.34
N ALA A 54 34.32 9.59 -3.30
CA ALA A 54 35.23 8.45 -3.39
C ALA A 54 34.52 7.15 -3.85
N CYS A 55 33.21 7.04 -3.63
CA CYS A 55 32.40 5.89 -4.03
C CYS A 55 31.52 6.14 -5.28
N ALA A 56 31.54 7.34 -5.86
CA ALA A 56 30.65 7.74 -6.96
C ALA A 56 29.15 7.47 -6.67
N GLY A 57 28.67 7.92 -5.51
CA GLY A 57 27.39 7.48 -4.93
C GLY A 57 27.45 6.00 -4.50
N PRO A 58 26.41 5.18 -4.75
CA PRO A 58 26.48 3.74 -4.61
C PRO A 58 27.10 3.09 -5.86
N ALA A 59 28.31 3.52 -6.26
CA ALA A 59 29.03 3.07 -7.46
C ALA A 59 28.34 3.37 -8.81
N VAL A 60 27.63 4.50 -8.91
CA VAL A 60 26.83 4.89 -10.09
C VAL A 60 27.61 5.78 -11.07
N ALA A 61 28.21 6.87 -10.57
CA ALA A 61 28.78 7.93 -11.41
C ALA A 61 30.17 7.56 -11.96
N CYS A 62 30.24 6.53 -12.83
CA CYS A 62 31.50 5.95 -13.30
C CYS A 62 32.37 6.90 -14.14
N LEU A 63 31.78 7.86 -14.85
CA LEU A 63 32.49 8.90 -15.60
C LEU A 63 32.72 10.18 -14.79
N GLY A 64 32.20 10.25 -13.55
CA GLY A 64 32.00 11.50 -12.85
C GLY A 64 30.92 12.39 -13.49
N HIS A 65 30.82 13.61 -12.99
CA HIS A 65 29.76 14.58 -13.32
C HIS A 65 30.19 15.57 -14.41
N GLY A 66 29.21 16.04 -15.19
CA GLY A 66 29.39 17.13 -16.15
C GLY A 66 30.01 16.74 -17.48
N ASN A 67 29.89 15.48 -17.91
CA ASN A 67 30.34 15.03 -19.23
C ASN A 67 29.41 15.56 -20.33
N THR A 68 29.94 16.46 -21.15
CA THR A 68 29.17 17.15 -22.20
C THR A 68 28.78 16.25 -23.37
N GLU A 69 29.56 15.19 -23.66
CA GLU A 69 29.23 14.22 -24.72
C GLU A 69 27.95 13.46 -24.39
N VAL A 70 27.80 13.01 -23.14
CA VAL A 70 26.57 12.34 -22.68
C VAL A 70 25.38 13.32 -22.66
N THR A 71 25.59 14.54 -22.18
CA THR A 71 24.55 15.59 -22.19
C THR A 71 24.06 15.87 -23.61
N GLN A 72 24.97 16.00 -24.58
CA GLN A 72 24.62 16.27 -25.97
C GLN A 72 23.80 15.12 -26.57
N ALA A 73 24.21 13.86 -26.34
CA ALA A 73 23.48 12.69 -26.81
C ALA A 73 22.04 12.63 -26.26
N VAL A 74 21.85 13.00 -24.98
CA VAL A 74 20.52 13.09 -24.35
C VAL A 74 19.66 14.20 -24.97
N VAL A 75 20.24 15.39 -25.19
CA VAL A 75 19.53 16.53 -25.79
C VAL A 75 19.11 16.22 -27.22
N GLU A 76 20.00 15.67 -28.04
CA GLU A 76 19.72 15.31 -29.43
C GLU A 76 18.62 14.24 -29.51
N GLN A 77 18.69 13.20 -28.67
CA GLN A 77 17.66 12.17 -28.67
C GLN A 77 16.30 12.74 -28.24
N MET A 78 16.27 13.62 -27.24
CA MET A 78 15.04 14.24 -26.75
C MET A 78 14.41 15.20 -27.78
N GLN A 79 15.22 15.87 -28.59
CA GLN A 79 14.76 16.67 -29.73
C GLN A 79 14.19 15.82 -30.87
N SER A 80 14.73 14.61 -31.07
CA SER A 80 14.25 13.67 -32.08
C SER A 80 12.98 12.93 -31.64
N VAL A 81 13.09 12.12 -30.58
CA VAL A 81 11.99 11.34 -30.00
C VAL A 81 12.24 11.19 -28.50
N SER A 82 11.39 11.81 -27.69
CA SER A 82 11.48 11.73 -26.23
C SER A 82 11.06 10.36 -25.70
N TYR A 83 10.03 9.74 -26.28
CA TYR A 83 9.43 8.51 -25.79
C TYR A 83 8.93 7.62 -26.94
N CYS A 84 9.07 6.31 -26.78
CA CYS A 84 8.62 5.28 -27.70
C CYS A 84 8.11 4.08 -26.90
N PHE A 85 6.92 3.57 -27.19
CA PHE A 85 6.37 2.42 -26.48
C PHE A 85 6.94 1.12 -27.04
N ALA A 86 7.87 0.51 -26.30
CA ALA A 86 8.71 -0.60 -26.77
C ALA A 86 7.96 -1.86 -27.22
N LEU A 87 6.69 -2.06 -26.81
CA LEU A 87 5.90 -3.20 -27.27
C LEU A 87 5.37 -3.02 -28.70
N ASN A 88 5.32 -1.78 -29.20
CA ASN A 88 4.80 -1.48 -30.53
C ASN A 88 5.91 -1.07 -31.51
N GLN A 89 6.91 -0.31 -31.04
CA GLN A 89 8.01 0.18 -31.86
C GLN A 89 9.34 0.11 -31.11
N SER A 90 10.40 -0.30 -31.81
CA SER A 90 11.77 -0.19 -31.31
C SER A 90 12.33 1.22 -31.56
N ASN A 91 13.51 1.51 -30.99
CA ASN A 91 14.26 2.74 -31.22
C ASN A 91 15.76 2.46 -31.33
N ARG A 92 16.44 3.24 -32.18
CA ARG A 92 17.86 3.05 -32.49
C ARG A 92 18.77 3.06 -31.25
N PRO A 93 18.65 4.00 -30.29
CA PRO A 93 19.49 3.97 -29.09
C PRO A 93 19.35 2.70 -28.26
N ALA A 94 18.14 2.14 -28.14
CA ALA A 94 17.93 0.89 -27.42
C ALA A 94 18.64 -0.29 -28.11
N GLU A 95 18.52 -0.42 -29.44
CA GLU A 95 19.22 -1.45 -30.21
C GLU A 95 20.76 -1.31 -30.11
N GLU A 96 21.27 -0.08 -30.23
CA GLU A 96 22.70 0.21 -30.10
C GLU A 96 23.22 -0.10 -28.69
N LEU A 97 22.46 0.25 -27.65
CA LEU A 97 22.85 -0.04 -26.26
C LEU A 97 22.84 -1.54 -25.99
N ALA A 98 21.77 -2.23 -26.39
CA ALA A 98 21.66 -3.68 -26.19
C ALA A 98 22.83 -4.41 -26.86
N LYS A 99 23.15 -4.05 -28.11
CA LYS A 99 24.30 -4.58 -28.84
C LYS A 99 25.61 -4.29 -28.12
N ALA A 100 25.86 -3.03 -27.75
CA ALA A 100 27.10 -2.62 -27.12
C ALA A 100 27.36 -3.38 -25.81
N VAL A 101 26.34 -3.57 -24.96
CA VAL A 101 26.48 -4.31 -23.70
C VAL A 101 26.64 -5.81 -23.96
N ILE A 102 25.88 -6.42 -24.88
CA ILE A 102 26.01 -7.85 -25.21
C ILE A 102 27.41 -8.19 -25.77
N GLU A 103 27.98 -7.34 -26.62
CA GLU A 103 29.32 -7.54 -27.17
C GLU A 103 30.39 -7.65 -26.07
N THR A 104 30.24 -6.95 -24.94
CA THR A 104 31.19 -7.02 -23.81
C THR A 104 31.21 -8.40 -23.12
N THR A 105 30.23 -9.25 -23.40
CA THR A 105 30.17 -10.63 -22.89
C THR A 105 31.00 -11.59 -23.73
N ASN A 106 31.62 -11.14 -24.82
CA ASN A 106 32.40 -11.97 -25.76
C ASN A 106 31.59 -13.15 -26.33
N GLY A 107 30.32 -12.89 -26.67
CA GLY A 107 29.40 -13.89 -27.25
C GLY A 107 28.87 -14.93 -26.27
N LYS A 108 29.11 -14.77 -24.96
CA LYS A 108 28.63 -15.71 -23.93
C LYS A 108 27.15 -15.52 -23.59
N LEU A 109 26.62 -14.29 -23.69
CA LEU A 109 25.20 -14.01 -23.53
C LEU A 109 24.62 -13.49 -24.85
N ALA A 110 23.34 -13.79 -25.11
CA ALA A 110 22.75 -13.68 -26.44
C ALA A 110 21.76 -12.50 -26.59
N LYS A 111 20.95 -12.24 -25.56
CA LYS A 111 19.88 -11.24 -25.61
C LYS A 111 19.85 -10.38 -24.36
N GLY A 112 19.36 -9.15 -24.48
CA GLY A 112 19.23 -8.20 -23.38
C GLY A 112 17.86 -7.53 -23.35
N THR A 113 17.31 -7.31 -22.16
CA THR A 113 16.11 -6.47 -21.94
C THR A 113 16.50 -5.22 -21.16
N ILE A 114 16.02 -4.04 -21.59
CA ILE A 114 16.36 -2.74 -20.98
C ILE A 114 15.22 -2.23 -20.10
N MET A 115 15.57 -1.78 -18.90
CA MET A 115 14.69 -1.31 -17.82
C MET A 115 15.29 -0.05 -17.16
N SER A 116 14.66 0.47 -16.10
CA SER A 116 15.08 1.71 -15.44
C SER A 116 15.91 1.49 -14.17
N SER A 117 15.73 0.35 -13.49
CA SER A 117 16.42 0.10 -12.21
C SER A 117 16.90 -1.34 -12.04
N GLY A 118 17.91 -1.54 -11.18
CA GLY A 118 18.42 -2.88 -10.86
C GLY A 118 17.36 -3.77 -10.20
N SER A 119 16.46 -3.21 -9.38
CA SER A 119 15.35 -3.95 -8.79
C SER A 119 14.35 -4.46 -9.83
N GLU A 120 14.11 -3.69 -10.90
CA GLU A 120 13.34 -4.15 -12.05
C GLU A 120 14.07 -5.27 -12.80
N ALA A 121 15.37 -5.16 -13.00
CA ALA A 121 16.17 -6.18 -13.67
C ALA A 121 16.16 -7.52 -12.91
N VAL A 122 16.23 -7.49 -11.58
CA VAL A 122 16.12 -8.70 -10.74
C VAL A 122 14.71 -9.29 -10.80
N GLU A 123 13.65 -8.47 -10.74
CA GLU A 123 12.26 -8.95 -10.93
C GLU A 123 12.06 -9.61 -12.29
N ALA A 124 12.64 -9.02 -13.35
CA ALA A 124 12.62 -9.61 -14.68
C ALA A 124 13.37 -10.95 -14.71
N ALA A 125 14.54 -11.04 -14.06
CA ALA A 125 15.31 -12.27 -13.97
C ALA A 125 14.54 -13.38 -13.24
N MET A 126 13.86 -13.05 -12.14
CA MET A 126 12.97 -13.98 -11.44
C MET A 126 11.86 -14.49 -12.36
N LYS A 127 11.14 -13.57 -13.03
CA LYS A 127 10.06 -13.93 -13.95
C LYS A 127 10.56 -14.80 -15.11
N LEU A 128 11.76 -14.51 -15.62
CA LEU A 128 12.37 -15.25 -16.72
C LEU A 128 12.76 -16.66 -16.28
N ALA A 129 13.31 -16.82 -15.07
CA ALA A 129 13.63 -18.14 -14.52
C ALA A 129 12.39 -19.03 -14.37
N VAL A 130 11.29 -18.49 -13.84
CA VAL A 130 10.02 -19.23 -13.76
C VAL A 130 9.47 -19.54 -15.16
N LYS A 131 9.51 -18.56 -16.08
CA LYS A 131 9.05 -18.75 -17.46
C LYS A 131 9.86 -19.83 -18.18
N TYR A 132 11.18 -19.87 -18.00
CA TYR A 132 12.05 -20.89 -18.56
C TYR A 132 11.56 -22.31 -18.22
N PHE A 133 11.29 -22.60 -16.94
CA PHE A 133 10.78 -23.93 -16.57
C PHE A 133 9.34 -24.17 -17.02
N ALA A 134 8.51 -23.13 -17.11
CA ALA A 134 7.18 -23.26 -17.70
C ALA A 134 7.25 -23.65 -19.19
N GLU A 135 8.19 -23.10 -19.97
CA GLU A 135 8.43 -23.48 -21.37
C GLU A 135 8.94 -24.92 -21.49
N LEU A 136 9.70 -25.40 -20.51
CA LEU A 136 10.15 -26.80 -20.43
C LEU A 136 9.08 -27.76 -19.88
N GLY A 137 7.85 -27.30 -19.65
CA GLY A 137 6.75 -28.14 -19.16
C GLY A 137 6.72 -28.40 -17.64
N VAL A 138 7.47 -27.63 -16.85
CA VAL A 138 7.55 -27.74 -15.38
C VAL A 138 7.11 -26.43 -14.69
N PRO A 139 5.85 -25.98 -14.88
CA PRO A 139 5.42 -24.62 -14.52
C PRO A 139 5.36 -24.33 -13.01
N ASN A 140 5.42 -25.35 -12.15
CA ASN A 140 5.37 -25.20 -10.70
C ASN A 140 6.75 -24.94 -10.07
N ARG A 141 7.84 -25.02 -10.85
CA ARG A 141 9.21 -24.78 -10.39
C ARG A 141 9.48 -23.28 -10.29
N ALA A 142 9.28 -22.71 -9.11
CA ALA A 142 9.26 -21.25 -8.91
C ALA A 142 10.02 -20.74 -7.66
N GLY A 143 10.66 -21.64 -6.91
CA GLY A 143 11.47 -21.29 -5.74
C GLY A 143 12.85 -20.75 -6.10
N PHE A 144 13.46 -20.01 -5.17
CA PHE A 144 14.79 -19.42 -5.34
C PHE A 144 15.64 -19.66 -4.09
N ILE A 145 16.95 -19.79 -4.29
CA ILE A 145 17.93 -19.76 -3.20
C ILE A 145 18.81 -18.52 -3.39
N ALA A 146 18.95 -17.71 -2.35
CA ALA A 146 19.82 -16.53 -2.32
C ALA A 146 20.85 -16.65 -1.19
N ARG A 147 21.67 -15.63 -0.97
CA ARG A 147 22.65 -15.62 0.15
C ARG A 147 22.18 -14.76 1.30
N ALA A 148 22.44 -15.20 2.52
CA ALA A 148 22.23 -14.42 3.73
C ALA A 148 22.95 -13.07 3.62
N GLY A 149 22.27 -11.99 4.04
CA GLY A 149 22.80 -10.63 3.98
C GLY A 149 22.88 -9.98 2.58
N ALA A 150 22.62 -10.71 1.48
CA ALA A 150 22.67 -10.16 0.12
C ALA A 150 21.65 -9.02 -0.09
N PHE A 151 21.89 -8.19 -1.11
CA PHE A 151 20.99 -7.11 -1.49
C PHE A 151 20.76 -7.10 -3.01
N HIS A 152 19.52 -7.40 -3.42
CA HIS A 152 19.12 -7.48 -4.82
C HIS A 152 18.09 -6.39 -5.20
N GLY A 153 17.54 -5.65 -4.23
CA GLY A 153 16.67 -4.52 -4.51
C GLY A 153 15.59 -4.27 -3.45
N THR A 154 14.65 -3.39 -3.79
CA THR A 154 13.58 -2.96 -2.88
C THR A 154 12.16 -3.08 -3.46
N THR A 155 12.00 -3.64 -4.66
CA THR A 155 10.68 -4.11 -5.14
C THR A 155 10.34 -5.42 -4.43
N LEU A 156 9.08 -5.88 -4.43
CA LEU A 156 8.69 -7.04 -3.62
C LEU A 156 9.48 -8.31 -3.95
N GLY A 157 9.67 -8.66 -5.22
CA GLY A 157 10.45 -9.83 -5.62
C GLY A 157 11.95 -9.68 -5.33
N SER A 158 12.55 -8.55 -5.72
CA SER A 158 13.98 -8.30 -5.47
C SER A 158 14.31 -8.16 -3.96
N LEU A 159 13.37 -7.64 -3.16
CA LEU A 159 13.45 -7.59 -1.72
C LEU A 159 13.27 -8.97 -1.09
N ALA A 160 12.42 -9.83 -1.65
CA ALA A 160 12.28 -11.22 -1.20
C ALA A 160 13.58 -12.01 -1.38
N LEU A 161 14.36 -11.72 -2.42
CA LEU A 161 15.71 -12.29 -2.63
C LEU A 161 16.79 -11.64 -1.75
N SER A 162 16.51 -10.48 -1.15
CA SER A 162 17.50 -9.76 -0.34
C SER A 162 17.59 -10.32 1.08
N GLY A 163 18.74 -10.90 1.43
CA GLY A 163 19.01 -11.47 2.76
C GLY A 163 19.22 -10.44 3.87
N LYS A 164 19.16 -9.14 3.57
CA LYS A 164 19.28 -8.06 4.58
C LYS A 164 17.99 -7.90 5.39
N VAL A 165 17.94 -8.58 6.54
CA VAL A 165 16.77 -8.66 7.44
C VAL A 165 16.17 -7.28 7.77
N ALA A 166 16.97 -6.27 8.10
CA ALA A 166 16.44 -4.95 8.45
C ALA A 166 15.60 -4.29 7.34
N PHE A 167 15.94 -4.53 6.08
CA PHE A 167 15.20 -4.01 4.92
C PHE A 167 13.98 -4.88 4.61
N ARG A 168 14.12 -6.19 4.79
CA ARG A 168 13.10 -7.19 4.45
C ARG A 168 12.00 -7.30 5.51
N LYS A 169 12.37 -7.32 6.80
CA LYS A 169 11.51 -7.55 7.98
C LYS A 169 10.24 -6.69 8.02
N PRO A 170 10.26 -5.37 7.69
CA PRO A 170 9.05 -4.57 7.67
C PRO A 170 8.03 -5.00 6.61
N PHE A 171 8.50 -5.67 5.55
CA PHE A 171 7.72 -6.04 4.38
C PHE A 171 7.48 -7.54 4.24
N GLU A 172 8.02 -8.38 5.13
CA GLU A 172 7.81 -9.85 5.16
C GLU A 172 6.35 -10.28 4.86
N PRO A 173 5.29 -9.62 5.39
CA PRO A 173 3.92 -9.98 5.06
C PRO A 173 3.53 -9.87 3.57
N LEU A 174 4.26 -9.09 2.78
CA LEU A 174 4.07 -8.91 1.35
C LEU A 174 4.96 -9.85 0.52
N LEU A 175 5.95 -10.49 1.13
CA LEU A 175 6.92 -11.33 0.45
C LEU A 175 6.42 -12.78 0.47
N LYS A 176 6.57 -13.50 -0.65
CA LYS A 176 6.42 -14.95 -0.68
C LYS A 176 7.65 -15.61 -0.09
N SER A 177 7.88 -15.38 1.20
CA SER A 177 9.08 -15.81 1.91
C SER A 177 9.21 -17.33 2.00
N ASP A 178 8.12 -18.07 1.78
CA ASP A 178 8.09 -19.52 1.63
C ASP A 178 8.67 -20.02 0.32
N MET A 179 8.87 -19.17 -0.70
CA MET A 179 9.45 -19.51 -2.00
C MET A 179 10.94 -19.17 -2.10
N VAL A 180 11.50 -18.46 -1.11
CA VAL A 180 12.90 -18.04 -1.11
C VAL A 180 13.58 -18.54 0.16
N SER A 181 14.72 -19.22 -0.01
CA SER A 181 15.60 -19.58 1.10
C SER A 181 17.00 -18.98 0.94
N PHE A 182 17.81 -19.08 2.00
CA PHE A 182 19.08 -18.39 2.12
C PHE A 182 20.17 -19.34 2.59
N VAL A 183 21.28 -19.37 1.87
CA VAL A 183 22.52 -20.06 2.28
C VAL A 183 23.56 -19.05 2.75
N SER A 184 24.60 -19.52 3.42
CA SER A 184 25.67 -18.68 3.94
C SER A 184 26.35 -17.83 2.86
N MET A 185 26.73 -16.62 3.23
CA MET A 185 27.57 -15.78 2.38
C MET A 185 29.03 -16.26 2.41
N PRO A 186 29.78 -16.14 1.29
CA PRO A 186 31.16 -16.62 1.21
C PRO A 186 32.16 -15.63 1.84
N ASN A 187 32.03 -15.40 3.15
CA ASN A 187 32.86 -14.49 3.93
C ASN A 187 34.09 -15.21 4.51
N MET A 188 35.25 -15.14 3.86
CA MET A 188 36.46 -15.79 4.39
C MET A 188 36.91 -15.23 5.76
N TYR A 189 36.74 -13.93 6.00
CA TYR A 189 37.18 -13.31 7.25
C TYR A 189 36.39 -13.82 8.46
N ARG A 190 35.08 -14.01 8.34
CA ARG A 190 34.22 -14.44 9.47
C ARG A 190 33.78 -15.91 9.40
N GLY A 191 33.72 -16.49 8.21
CA GLY A 191 33.08 -17.78 7.95
C GLY A 191 34.01 -18.99 7.88
N MET A 192 35.33 -18.79 7.76
CA MET A 192 36.29 -19.90 7.78
C MET A 192 36.51 -20.42 9.20
N LEU A 193 36.53 -21.74 9.35
CA LEU A 193 36.88 -22.41 10.60
C LEU A 193 38.40 -22.33 10.85
N ASN A 194 38.81 -22.48 12.11
CA ASN A 194 40.23 -22.48 12.48
C ASN A 194 40.96 -23.63 11.78
N GLY A 195 41.94 -23.30 10.94
CA GLY A 195 42.73 -24.27 10.17
C GLY A 195 42.07 -24.77 8.88
N GLU A 196 40.88 -24.26 8.51
CA GLU A 196 40.22 -24.60 7.24
C GLU A 196 40.98 -24.00 6.06
N THR A 197 41.18 -24.79 5.00
CA THR A 197 41.74 -24.27 3.73
C THR A 197 40.68 -23.50 2.95
N THR A 198 41.09 -22.65 2.01
CA THR A 198 40.15 -21.95 1.14
C THR A 198 39.31 -22.93 0.32
N GLU A 199 39.90 -24.02 -0.15
CA GLU A 199 39.23 -25.08 -0.91
C GLU A 199 38.19 -25.80 -0.03
N GLY A 200 38.55 -26.15 1.21
CA GLY A 200 37.63 -26.78 2.17
C GLY A 200 36.45 -25.87 2.51
N TYR A 201 36.70 -24.56 2.63
CA TYR A 201 35.61 -23.59 2.84
C TYR A 201 34.67 -23.51 1.64
N VAL A 202 35.21 -23.50 0.41
CA VAL A 202 34.40 -23.52 -0.82
C VAL A 202 33.57 -24.79 -0.92
N GLU A 203 34.18 -25.96 -0.64
CA GLU A 203 33.48 -27.24 -0.64
C GLU A 203 32.32 -27.24 0.36
N ARG A 204 32.54 -26.76 1.59
CA ARG A 204 31.49 -26.66 2.60
C ARG A 204 30.32 -25.79 2.16
N LEU A 205 30.58 -24.64 1.54
CA LEU A 205 29.53 -23.76 1.02
C LEU A 205 28.78 -24.39 -0.16
N ALA A 206 29.46 -25.18 -1.00
CA ALA A 206 28.83 -25.91 -2.09
C ALA A 206 27.94 -27.04 -1.55
N CYS A 207 28.40 -27.79 -0.54
CA CYS A 207 27.59 -28.79 0.16
C CYS A 207 26.37 -28.19 0.84
N GLU A 208 26.50 -27.00 1.44
CA GLU A 208 25.37 -26.27 2.02
C GLU A 208 24.31 -25.92 0.97
N LEU A 209 24.73 -25.41 -0.19
CA LEU A 209 23.80 -25.12 -1.29
C LEU A 209 23.14 -26.40 -1.83
N ASP A 210 23.91 -27.48 -1.98
CA ASP A 210 23.39 -28.77 -2.42
C ASP A 210 22.32 -29.31 -1.46
N ALA A 211 22.61 -29.27 -0.16
CA ALA A 211 21.67 -29.67 0.88
C ALA A 211 20.40 -28.81 0.89
N GLU A 212 20.52 -27.51 0.62
CA GLU A 212 19.37 -26.61 0.54
C GLU A 212 18.49 -26.94 -0.68
N PHE A 213 19.07 -27.27 -1.83
CA PHE A 213 18.27 -27.76 -2.97
C PHE A 213 17.50 -29.05 -2.64
N GLU A 214 18.14 -30.00 -1.95
CA GLU A 214 17.49 -31.25 -1.52
C GLU A 214 16.36 -30.98 -0.52
N LEU A 215 16.61 -30.14 0.49
CA LEU A 215 15.62 -29.77 1.52
C LEU A 215 14.36 -29.14 0.93
N ARG A 216 14.54 -28.27 -0.06
CA ARG A 216 13.44 -27.52 -0.70
C ARG A 216 12.72 -28.36 -1.76
N GLY A 217 13.30 -29.49 -2.13
CA GLY A 217 12.92 -30.30 -3.27
C GLY A 217 13.47 -29.68 -4.57
N PRO A 218 14.38 -30.35 -5.29
CA PRO A 218 15.05 -29.75 -6.44
C PRO A 218 14.08 -29.36 -7.57
N ASN A 219 12.96 -30.08 -7.69
CA ASN A 219 11.88 -29.78 -8.65
C ASN A 219 11.09 -28.49 -8.31
N ASN A 220 11.27 -27.91 -7.13
CA ASN A 220 10.59 -26.68 -6.72
C ASN A 220 11.47 -25.44 -6.93
N VAL A 221 12.79 -25.55 -6.89
CA VAL A 221 13.72 -24.41 -6.98
C VAL A 221 14.20 -24.19 -8.40
N CYS A 222 13.90 -23.03 -8.99
CA CYS A 222 14.28 -22.70 -10.37
C CYS A 222 15.68 -22.07 -10.48
N ALA A 223 16.15 -21.34 -9.47
CA ALA A 223 17.43 -20.64 -9.58
C ALA A 223 18.13 -20.38 -8.24
N PHE A 224 19.46 -20.32 -8.29
CA PHE A 224 20.30 -19.69 -7.29
C PHE A 224 20.70 -18.29 -7.77
N ILE A 225 20.61 -17.29 -6.89
CA ILE A 225 21.00 -15.91 -7.18
C ILE A 225 22.06 -15.39 -6.21
N ALA A 226 23.08 -14.72 -6.76
CA ALA A 226 24.14 -14.09 -5.98
C ALA A 226 24.73 -12.86 -6.69
N GLU A 227 25.18 -11.87 -5.91
CA GLU A 227 26.09 -10.84 -6.41
C GLU A 227 27.49 -11.45 -6.59
N THR A 228 28.13 -11.25 -7.75
CA THR A 228 29.49 -11.77 -8.00
C THR A 228 30.52 -11.18 -7.02
N VAL A 229 30.45 -9.86 -6.83
CA VAL A 229 31.10 -9.14 -5.72
C VAL A 229 30.02 -8.28 -5.09
N SER A 230 29.78 -8.45 -3.79
CA SER A 230 28.67 -7.76 -3.13
C SER A 230 28.91 -6.26 -3.01
N GLY A 231 27.83 -5.47 -3.02
CA GLY A 231 27.89 -4.02 -2.91
C GLY A 231 28.16 -3.51 -1.49
N SER A 232 27.71 -2.28 -1.22
CA SER A 232 27.83 -1.66 0.10
C SER A 232 27.02 -2.35 1.19
N ALA A 233 26.05 -3.21 0.85
CA ALA A 233 25.29 -3.96 1.85
C ALA A 233 26.17 -4.95 2.63
N LEU A 234 27.20 -5.51 1.98
CA LEU A 234 28.12 -6.50 2.52
C LEU A 234 29.58 -6.08 2.27
N GLY A 235 29.89 -4.79 2.41
CA GLY A 235 31.27 -4.27 2.37
C GLY A 235 32.18 -4.88 1.30
N CYS A 236 31.78 -4.90 0.03
CA CYS A 236 32.63 -5.39 -1.07
C CYS A 236 33.14 -6.84 -0.90
N HIS A 237 32.35 -7.73 -0.27
CA HIS A 237 32.73 -9.14 -0.12
C HIS A 237 32.99 -9.78 -1.48
N THR A 238 34.21 -10.31 -1.63
CA THR A 238 34.66 -11.07 -2.80
C THR A 238 34.54 -12.55 -2.51
N ALA A 239 33.96 -13.32 -3.42
CA ALA A 239 33.95 -14.77 -3.29
C ALA A 239 35.38 -15.33 -3.25
N PRO A 240 35.63 -16.40 -2.46
CA PRO A 240 36.86 -17.17 -2.52
C PRO A 240 37.10 -17.70 -3.94
N PRO A 241 38.37 -17.82 -4.36
CA PRO A 241 38.71 -18.46 -5.64
C PRO A 241 38.01 -19.82 -5.80
N GLY A 242 37.36 -20.04 -6.94
CA GLY A 242 36.69 -21.32 -7.23
C GLY A 242 35.27 -21.46 -6.68
N TYR A 243 34.80 -20.54 -5.82
CA TYR A 243 33.44 -20.57 -5.26
C TYR A 243 32.37 -20.66 -6.35
N PHE A 244 32.37 -19.74 -7.32
CA PHE A 244 31.31 -19.71 -8.34
C PHE A 244 31.37 -20.92 -9.28
N LYS A 245 32.54 -21.53 -9.49
CA LYS A 245 32.66 -22.79 -10.23
C LYS A 245 31.95 -23.92 -9.47
N ALA A 246 32.18 -24.03 -8.16
CA ALA A 246 31.51 -25.02 -7.32
C ALA A 246 29.99 -24.80 -7.26
N ILE A 247 29.55 -23.56 -7.08
CA ILE A 247 28.12 -23.19 -7.07
C ILE A 247 27.45 -23.49 -8.42
N LYS A 248 28.11 -23.19 -9.54
CA LYS A 248 27.59 -23.53 -10.87
C LYS A 248 27.44 -25.03 -11.05
N ALA A 249 28.40 -25.83 -10.59
CA ALA A 249 28.31 -27.28 -10.62
C ALA A 249 27.11 -27.82 -9.80
N VAL A 250 26.83 -27.22 -8.63
CA VAL A 250 25.63 -27.56 -7.84
C VAL A 250 24.34 -27.17 -8.57
N CYS A 251 24.28 -25.97 -9.17
CA CYS A 251 23.13 -25.56 -9.97
C CYS A 251 22.88 -26.51 -11.14
N ASP A 252 23.94 -26.94 -11.83
CA ASP A 252 23.87 -27.88 -12.95
C ASP A 252 23.41 -29.28 -12.50
N LYS A 253 23.92 -29.79 -11.38
CA LYS A 253 23.46 -31.04 -10.76
C LYS A 253 21.94 -31.03 -10.54
N HIS A 254 21.40 -29.91 -10.07
CA HIS A 254 19.96 -29.75 -9.80
C HIS A 254 19.16 -29.25 -11.01
N SER A 255 19.78 -29.06 -12.17
CA SER A 255 19.14 -28.44 -13.34
C SER A 255 18.47 -27.09 -13.02
N ALA A 256 19.08 -26.30 -12.13
CA ALA A 256 18.65 -24.95 -11.76
C ALA A 256 19.47 -23.90 -12.53
N LEU A 257 18.93 -22.68 -12.64
CA LEU A 257 19.63 -21.56 -13.26
C LEU A 257 20.55 -20.86 -12.26
N LEU A 258 21.72 -20.43 -12.72
CA LEU A 258 22.59 -19.49 -12.01
C LEU A 258 22.27 -18.06 -12.48
N ILE A 259 21.83 -17.22 -11.54
CA ILE A 259 21.61 -15.79 -11.76
C ILE A 259 22.73 -15.01 -11.07
N LEU A 260 23.50 -14.24 -11.83
CA LEU A 260 24.52 -13.36 -11.26
C LEU A 260 24.08 -11.90 -11.30
N ASP A 261 23.92 -11.32 -10.10
CA ASP A 261 23.58 -9.92 -9.93
C ASP A 261 24.83 -9.03 -9.95
N GLU A 262 25.07 -8.40 -11.09
CA GLU A 262 26.18 -7.48 -11.31
C GLU A 262 25.73 -6.02 -11.39
N VAL A 263 24.58 -5.69 -10.79
CA VAL A 263 24.06 -4.31 -10.69
C VAL A 263 25.03 -3.37 -9.98
N PHE A 264 25.88 -3.88 -9.08
CA PHE A 264 26.90 -3.09 -8.38
C PHE A 264 28.31 -3.30 -8.94
N CYS A 265 28.69 -4.55 -9.20
CA CYS A 265 30.07 -4.91 -9.56
C CYS A 265 30.36 -4.99 -11.07
N GLY A 266 29.31 -5.03 -11.91
CA GLY A 266 29.45 -5.12 -13.35
C GLY A 266 29.81 -3.80 -14.03
N ILE A 267 29.92 -3.86 -15.34
CA ILE A 267 30.29 -2.76 -16.25
C ILE A 267 31.61 -2.09 -15.83
N GLY A 268 32.65 -2.91 -15.60
CA GLY A 268 34.03 -2.43 -15.45
C GLY A 268 34.51 -2.19 -14.03
N ARG A 269 33.62 -2.21 -13.04
CA ARG A 269 33.95 -1.78 -11.67
C ARG A 269 35.00 -2.66 -10.99
N THR A 270 34.97 -3.97 -11.24
CA THR A 270 35.91 -4.95 -10.68
C THR A 270 37.19 -5.10 -11.50
N GLY A 271 37.37 -4.32 -12.58
CA GLY A 271 38.50 -4.41 -13.50
C GLY A 271 38.23 -5.24 -14.76
N THR A 272 37.07 -5.89 -14.85
CA THR A 272 36.54 -6.53 -16.07
C THR A 272 35.14 -5.98 -16.34
N TYR A 273 34.65 -6.10 -17.58
CA TYR A 273 33.29 -5.66 -17.91
C TYR A 273 32.26 -6.41 -17.08
N HIS A 274 32.43 -7.72 -16.94
CA HIS A 274 31.63 -8.54 -16.04
C HIS A 274 32.54 -9.26 -15.06
N ALA A 275 32.20 -9.27 -13.79
CA ALA A 275 33.04 -9.83 -12.74
C ALA A 275 33.25 -11.34 -12.92
N TRP A 276 32.25 -12.05 -13.45
CA TRP A 276 32.36 -13.48 -13.77
C TRP A 276 33.43 -13.81 -14.83
N GLN A 277 33.87 -12.85 -15.65
CA GLN A 277 34.93 -13.06 -16.65
C GLN A 277 36.28 -13.40 -16.01
N GLN A 278 36.51 -13.01 -14.76
CA GLN A 278 37.78 -13.27 -14.07
C GLN A 278 37.97 -14.76 -13.74
N GLU A 279 36.88 -15.52 -13.64
CA GLU A 279 36.90 -16.96 -13.33
C GLU A 279 36.21 -17.82 -14.40
N ASP A 280 35.77 -17.19 -15.50
CA ASP A 280 35.02 -17.79 -16.62
C ASP A 280 33.78 -18.60 -16.18
N VAL A 281 32.99 -18.05 -15.25
CA VAL A 281 31.75 -18.67 -14.77
C VAL A 281 30.54 -17.98 -15.40
N ILE A 282 30.17 -18.41 -16.59
CA ILE A 282 29.07 -17.80 -17.35
C ILE A 282 27.72 -18.04 -16.64
N PRO A 283 26.96 -16.99 -16.29
CA PRO A 283 25.62 -17.14 -15.74
C PRO A 283 24.59 -17.43 -16.82
N ASP A 284 23.42 -17.93 -16.40
CA ASP A 284 22.28 -18.11 -17.29
C ASP A 284 21.52 -16.82 -17.52
N ILE A 285 21.44 -16.03 -16.45
CA ILE A 285 20.83 -14.70 -16.44
C ILE A 285 21.76 -13.80 -15.64
N GLN A 286 22.04 -12.61 -16.18
CA GLN A 286 22.83 -11.60 -15.50
C GLN A 286 22.02 -10.30 -15.39
N THR A 287 22.10 -9.61 -14.25
CA THR A 287 21.55 -8.26 -14.11
C THR A 287 22.65 -7.21 -14.02
N VAL A 288 22.51 -6.10 -14.74
CA VAL A 288 23.43 -4.94 -14.69
C VAL A 288 22.63 -3.64 -14.64
N ALA A 289 23.17 -2.59 -14.03
CA ALA A 289 22.57 -1.25 -14.00
C ALA A 289 23.67 -0.22 -13.79
N LYS A 290 23.38 0.90 -13.11
CA LYS A 290 24.37 1.88 -12.62
C LYS A 290 25.37 2.32 -13.71
N GLY A 291 26.53 1.68 -13.78
CA GLY A 291 27.56 1.91 -14.79
C GLY A 291 27.08 1.78 -16.24
N VAL A 292 25.93 1.16 -16.51
CA VAL A 292 25.32 1.12 -17.85
C VAL A 292 25.11 2.52 -18.43
N ALA A 293 24.57 3.46 -17.63
CA ALA A 293 24.35 4.85 -18.04
C ALA A 293 25.03 5.87 -17.11
N GLY A 294 25.92 5.41 -16.22
CA GLY A 294 26.82 6.25 -15.45
C GLY A 294 26.17 7.31 -14.56
N GLY A 295 24.89 7.14 -14.21
CA GLY A 295 24.10 8.13 -13.45
C GLY A 295 23.52 9.29 -14.26
N TYR A 296 23.76 9.34 -15.57
CA TYR A 296 23.19 10.38 -16.45
C TYR A 296 21.72 10.12 -16.78
N ALA A 297 21.30 8.85 -16.75
CA ALA A 297 19.91 8.43 -16.88
C ALA A 297 19.68 7.10 -16.12
N PRO A 298 18.45 6.81 -15.67
CA PRO A 298 18.10 5.53 -15.06
C PRO A 298 18.07 4.43 -16.13
N VAL A 299 19.03 3.50 -16.07
CA VAL A 299 19.11 2.35 -16.98
C VAL A 299 19.59 1.11 -16.24
N ALA A 300 18.90 0.00 -16.48
CA ALA A 300 19.29 -1.34 -16.10
C ALA A 300 19.06 -2.31 -17.25
N MET A 301 19.73 -3.47 -17.22
CA MET A 301 19.55 -4.53 -18.18
C MET A 301 19.57 -5.90 -17.52
N MET A 302 18.76 -6.81 -18.07
CA MET A 302 18.88 -8.25 -17.86
C MET A 302 19.49 -8.85 -19.14
N LEU A 303 20.62 -9.54 -19.00
CA LEU A 303 21.31 -10.24 -20.08
C LEU A 303 21.06 -11.75 -19.94
N VAL A 304 20.85 -12.44 -21.06
CA VAL A 304 20.30 -13.81 -21.06
C VAL A 304 21.16 -14.73 -21.92
N HIS A 305 21.53 -15.88 -21.36
CA HIS A 305 22.28 -16.92 -22.07
C HIS A 305 21.42 -17.59 -23.17
N GLN A 306 22.06 -18.03 -24.25
CA GLN A 306 21.38 -18.61 -25.41
C GLN A 306 20.43 -19.75 -25.02
N ARG A 307 20.83 -20.65 -24.11
CA ARG A 307 19.98 -21.76 -23.64
C ARG A 307 18.61 -21.34 -23.11
N VAL A 308 18.52 -20.17 -22.46
CA VAL A 308 17.25 -19.66 -21.91
C VAL A 308 16.41 -19.05 -23.04
N VAL A 309 17.06 -18.42 -24.02
CA VAL A 309 16.41 -17.92 -25.24
C VAL A 309 15.83 -19.08 -26.05
N ASP A 310 16.60 -20.14 -26.24
CA ASP A 310 16.21 -21.33 -27.00
C ASP A 310 15.00 -22.04 -26.36
N ALA A 311 14.93 -22.10 -25.03
CA ALA A 311 13.79 -22.68 -24.34
C ALA A 311 12.49 -21.88 -24.58
N ILE A 312 12.58 -20.55 -24.65
CA ILE A 312 11.42 -19.70 -24.96
C ILE A 312 11.03 -19.86 -26.43
N ASP A 313 12.00 -19.85 -27.34
CA ASP A 313 11.79 -20.00 -28.78
C ASP A 313 11.17 -21.37 -29.13
N GLY A 314 11.64 -22.44 -28.50
CA GLY A 314 11.07 -23.79 -28.65
C GLY A 314 9.74 -24.00 -27.94
N GLY A 315 9.35 -23.09 -27.03
CA GLY A 315 8.10 -23.10 -26.29
C GLY A 315 7.06 -22.17 -26.92
N SER A 316 6.58 -21.19 -26.14
CA SER A 316 5.56 -20.26 -26.62
C SER A 316 6.09 -19.11 -27.48
N GLY A 317 7.41 -18.87 -27.51
CA GLY A 317 8.04 -17.72 -28.19
C GLY A 317 7.71 -16.37 -27.57
N VAL A 318 7.12 -16.33 -26.37
CA VAL A 318 6.53 -15.11 -25.77
C VAL A 318 7.16 -14.78 -24.43
N TRP A 319 7.72 -13.58 -24.34
CA TRP A 319 8.20 -12.98 -23.10
C TRP A 319 7.14 -12.04 -22.50
N ASN A 320 6.41 -12.51 -21.49
CA ASN A 320 5.32 -11.77 -20.83
C ASN A 320 5.84 -10.73 -19.80
N HIS A 321 6.58 -9.75 -20.28
CA HIS A 321 7.16 -8.71 -19.46
C HIS A 321 7.43 -7.45 -20.28
N GLY A 322 7.01 -6.31 -19.74
CA GLY A 322 7.30 -4.99 -20.29
C GLY A 322 6.79 -3.91 -19.34
N HIS A 323 7.49 -2.79 -19.31
CA HIS A 323 7.13 -1.60 -18.55
C HIS A 323 6.95 -0.42 -19.51
N THR A 324 6.19 0.60 -19.10
CA THR A 324 5.99 1.82 -19.89
C THR A 324 7.31 2.42 -20.36
N PHE A 325 8.32 2.49 -19.49
CA PHE A 325 9.63 3.06 -19.80
C PHE A 325 10.71 2.03 -20.18
N SER A 326 10.32 0.79 -20.50
CA SER A 326 11.25 -0.18 -21.08
C SER A 326 11.85 0.39 -22.37
N SER A 327 13.17 0.23 -22.53
CA SER A 327 13.90 0.74 -23.71
C SER A 327 13.69 2.24 -23.99
N HIS A 328 13.56 3.08 -22.96
CA HIS A 328 13.32 4.53 -23.12
C HIS A 328 14.42 5.19 -23.98
N PRO A 329 14.10 5.83 -25.12
CA PRO A 329 15.10 6.31 -26.09
C PRO A 329 16.16 7.23 -25.48
N VAL A 330 15.73 8.24 -24.72
CA VAL A 330 16.64 9.22 -24.09
C VAL A 330 17.60 8.58 -23.08
N ALA A 331 17.09 7.66 -22.24
CA ALA A 331 17.94 6.96 -21.28
C ALA A 331 18.92 6.01 -21.98
N CYS A 332 18.48 5.34 -23.05
CA CYS A 332 19.33 4.48 -23.87
C CYS A 332 20.42 5.29 -24.57
N ALA A 333 20.14 6.49 -25.09
CA ALA A 333 21.14 7.37 -25.70
C ALA A 333 22.23 7.77 -24.70
N ALA A 334 21.87 8.08 -23.45
CA ALA A 334 22.84 8.29 -22.38
C ALA A 334 23.71 7.04 -22.15
N GLY A 335 23.09 5.87 -22.09
CA GLY A 335 23.79 4.58 -21.97
C GLY A 335 24.78 4.34 -23.11
N VAL A 336 24.38 4.56 -24.37
CA VAL A 336 25.25 4.41 -25.54
C VAL A 336 26.47 5.32 -25.43
N ALA A 337 26.28 6.60 -25.11
CA ALA A 337 27.38 7.54 -24.94
C ALA A 337 28.34 7.09 -23.82
N VAL A 338 27.80 6.67 -22.67
CA VAL A 338 28.60 6.18 -21.55
C VAL A 338 29.41 4.93 -21.93
N GLN A 339 28.80 3.93 -22.56
CA GLN A 339 29.50 2.71 -22.96
C GLN A 339 30.59 2.99 -24.01
N ARG A 340 30.35 3.92 -24.94
CA ARG A 340 31.36 4.38 -25.91
C ARG A 340 32.54 5.03 -25.22
N ILE A 341 32.31 5.90 -24.23
CA ILE A 341 33.36 6.55 -23.45
C ILE A 341 34.16 5.52 -22.66
N ILE A 342 33.49 4.62 -21.94
CA ILE A 342 34.16 3.54 -21.17
C ILE A 342 35.12 2.75 -22.05
N LYS A 343 34.66 2.34 -23.24
CA LYS A 343 35.46 1.58 -24.21
C LYS A 343 36.60 2.41 -24.80
N ARG A 344 36.30 3.64 -25.26
CA ARG A 344 37.27 4.54 -25.92
C ARG A 344 38.41 4.94 -24.99
N GLU A 345 38.11 5.19 -23.72
CA GLU A 345 39.08 5.69 -22.74
C GLU A 345 39.75 4.57 -21.92
N GLY A 346 39.42 3.29 -22.20
CA GLY A 346 40.00 2.15 -21.49
C GLY A 346 39.72 2.19 -19.99
N LEU A 347 38.50 2.56 -19.60
CA LEU A 347 38.16 2.79 -18.20
C LEU A 347 38.08 1.50 -17.37
N VAL A 348 37.83 0.36 -18.03
CA VAL A 348 37.83 -0.96 -17.37
C VAL A 348 39.25 -1.34 -16.97
N GLU A 349 40.21 -1.20 -17.87
CA GLU A 349 41.64 -1.44 -17.63
C GLU A 349 42.19 -0.45 -16.60
N ASN A 350 41.76 0.81 -16.68
CA ASN A 350 42.10 1.81 -15.68
C ASN A 350 41.54 1.45 -14.29
N SER A 351 40.32 0.90 -14.21
CA SER A 351 39.70 0.44 -12.96
C SER A 351 40.51 -0.68 -12.31
N MET A 352 41.02 -1.63 -13.11
CA MET A 352 41.94 -2.67 -12.62
C MET A 352 43.22 -2.06 -12.04
N ARG A 353 43.93 -1.25 -12.84
CA ARG A 353 45.22 -0.64 -12.47
C ARG A 353 45.11 0.28 -11.24
N MET A 354 44.09 1.13 -11.20
CA MET A 354 43.87 2.02 -10.05
C MET A 354 43.37 1.26 -8.82
N GLY A 355 42.64 0.16 -9.03
CA GLY A 355 42.23 -0.75 -7.98
C GLY A 355 43.40 -1.40 -7.24
N GLU A 356 44.39 -1.90 -7.97
CA GLU A 356 45.62 -2.44 -7.39
C GLU A 356 46.35 -1.41 -6.52
N ARG A 357 46.50 -0.19 -7.07
CA ARG A 357 47.12 0.93 -6.34
C ARG A 357 46.34 1.29 -5.07
N LEU A 358 45.02 1.39 -5.15
CA LEU A 358 44.16 1.72 -4.02
C LEU A 358 44.23 0.63 -2.94
N GLY A 359 44.13 -0.65 -3.33
CA GLY A 359 44.23 -1.77 -2.40
C GLY A 359 45.58 -1.82 -1.68
N ALA A 360 46.69 -1.60 -2.41
CA ALA A 360 48.03 -1.52 -1.82
C ALA A 360 48.14 -0.35 -0.82
N ALA A 361 47.62 0.82 -1.18
CA ALA A 361 47.64 2.00 -0.30
C ALA A 361 46.79 1.79 0.97
N LEU A 362 45.59 1.21 0.85
CA LEU A 362 44.73 0.90 2.00
C LEU A 362 45.41 -0.07 2.96
N ARG A 363 46.00 -1.15 2.45
CA ARG A 363 46.74 -2.12 3.28
C ARG A 363 47.94 -1.47 3.96
N ALA A 364 48.77 -0.75 3.22
CA ALA A 364 49.94 -0.06 3.77
C ALA A 364 49.56 0.92 4.90
N ALA A 365 48.46 1.65 4.72
CA ALA A 365 48.03 2.66 5.69
C ALA A 365 47.30 2.07 6.92
N LEU A 366 46.52 1.00 6.76
CA LEU A 366 45.52 0.59 7.74
C LEU A 366 45.71 -0.81 8.32
N SER A 367 46.48 -1.71 7.68
CA SER A 367 46.61 -3.10 8.15
C SER A 367 47.24 -3.22 9.54
N GLY A 368 48.07 -2.27 9.96
CA GLY A 368 48.67 -2.25 11.31
C GLY A 368 47.74 -1.71 12.41
N HIS A 369 46.59 -1.14 12.06
CA HIS A 369 45.70 -0.50 13.03
C HIS A 369 44.94 -1.56 13.88
N PRO A 370 44.89 -1.43 15.22
CA PRO A 370 44.27 -2.42 16.10
C PRO A 370 42.76 -2.59 15.86
N ASN A 371 42.10 -1.55 15.34
CA ASN A 371 40.67 -1.59 15.02
C ASN A 371 40.34 -1.90 13.56
N VAL A 372 41.31 -2.35 12.75
CA VAL A 372 41.07 -2.74 11.35
C VAL A 372 41.21 -4.25 11.24
N GLY A 373 40.08 -4.92 11.04
CA GLY A 373 39.96 -6.36 10.99
C GLY A 373 40.29 -6.93 9.61
N ASP A 374 39.68 -6.36 8.57
CA ASP A 374 39.82 -6.83 7.19
C ASP A 374 39.86 -5.68 6.18
N ILE A 375 40.60 -5.87 5.09
CA ILE A 375 40.69 -4.96 3.94
C ILE A 375 40.57 -5.78 2.66
N ARG A 376 39.43 -5.64 1.98
CA ARG A 376 39.04 -6.50 0.86
C ARG A 376 38.47 -5.71 -0.31
N GLY A 377 38.57 -6.28 -1.50
CA GLY A 377 38.10 -5.63 -2.71
C GLY A 377 38.64 -6.21 -4.02
N ARG A 378 38.04 -5.80 -5.14
CA ARG A 378 38.49 -6.05 -6.53
C ARG A 378 38.26 -4.78 -7.35
N GLY A 379 39.18 -4.47 -8.28
CA GLY A 379 39.12 -3.23 -9.06
C GLY A 379 38.98 -2.00 -8.17
N LEU A 380 38.05 -1.10 -8.49
CA LEU A 380 37.76 0.09 -7.69
C LEU A 380 36.68 -0.12 -6.61
N MET A 381 36.39 -1.36 -6.22
CA MET A 381 35.53 -1.69 -5.08
C MET A 381 36.38 -2.17 -3.91
N TRP A 382 36.49 -1.34 -2.86
CA TRP A 382 37.23 -1.66 -1.65
C TRP A 382 36.44 -1.34 -0.39
N ALA A 383 36.62 -2.17 0.63
CA ALA A 383 36.06 -1.96 1.96
C ALA A 383 37.14 -2.17 3.03
N VAL A 384 36.94 -1.47 4.15
CA VAL A 384 37.72 -1.61 5.38
C VAL A 384 36.74 -1.95 6.49
N GLU A 385 36.93 -3.10 7.13
CA GLU A 385 36.08 -3.56 8.22
C GLU A 385 36.68 -3.20 9.57
N PHE A 386 35.92 -2.44 10.36
CA PHE A 386 36.36 -1.98 11.68
C PHE A 386 35.88 -2.93 12.78
N VAL A 387 36.79 -3.28 13.69
CA VAL A 387 36.53 -4.20 14.81
C VAL A 387 37.03 -3.61 16.11
N LYS A 388 36.36 -3.93 17.22
CA LYS A 388 36.80 -3.55 18.56
C LYS A 388 38.06 -4.32 18.95
N ASP A 389 38.10 -5.59 18.61
CA ASP A 389 39.25 -6.47 18.84
C ASP A 389 39.55 -7.28 17.57
N LYS A 390 40.80 -7.18 17.11
CA LYS A 390 41.26 -7.79 15.85
C LYS A 390 41.48 -9.29 15.93
N ALA A 391 41.92 -9.79 17.09
CA ALA A 391 42.21 -11.21 17.26
C ALA A 391 40.92 -12.05 17.30
N THR A 392 39.92 -11.56 18.02
CA THR A 392 38.60 -12.19 18.19
C THR A 392 37.61 -11.80 17.10
N LYS A 393 37.94 -10.78 16.27
CA LYS A 393 37.06 -10.21 15.23
C LYS A 393 35.77 -9.60 15.79
N GLN A 394 35.77 -9.23 17.08
CA GLN A 394 34.62 -8.66 17.77
C GLN A 394 34.22 -7.31 17.14
N PRO A 395 32.97 -7.13 16.69
CA PRO A 395 32.53 -5.84 16.15
C PRO A 395 32.40 -4.79 17.26
N PHE A 396 32.39 -3.51 16.87
CA PHE A 396 31.97 -2.45 17.79
C PHE A 396 30.46 -2.55 18.09
N PRO A 397 30.02 -2.17 19.30
CA PRO A 397 28.60 -1.98 19.61
C PRO A 397 27.92 -1.01 18.63
N ALA A 398 26.65 -1.27 18.28
CA ALA A 398 25.93 -0.49 17.27
C ALA A 398 25.70 0.97 17.72
N GLU A 399 25.51 1.19 19.01
CA GLU A 399 25.34 2.49 19.66
C GLU A 399 26.56 3.41 19.51
N ASP A 400 27.75 2.85 19.30
CA ASP A 400 28.97 3.64 19.07
C ASP A 400 28.95 4.33 17.70
N ALA A 401 28.14 3.82 16.76
CA ALA A 401 27.92 4.40 15.44
C ALA A 401 29.23 4.72 14.68
N ILE A 402 30.26 3.87 14.82
CA ILE A 402 31.62 4.09 14.27
C ILE A 402 31.59 4.47 12.79
N SER A 403 30.88 3.70 11.95
CA SER A 403 30.77 3.98 10.51
C SER A 403 30.16 5.36 10.22
N ALA A 404 29.17 5.79 10.99
CA ALA A 404 28.55 7.11 10.82
C ALA A 404 29.49 8.24 11.25
N ARG A 405 30.24 8.07 12.35
CA ARG A 405 31.22 9.04 12.84
C ARG A 405 32.38 9.21 11.86
N ILE A 406 32.88 8.13 11.25
CA ILE A 406 33.93 8.19 10.23
C ILE A 406 33.44 8.95 9.01
N ASN A 407 32.23 8.64 8.51
CA ASN A 407 31.65 9.33 7.36
C ASN A 407 31.43 10.84 7.65
N GLN A 408 30.89 11.17 8.82
CA GLN A 408 30.72 12.55 9.24
C GLN A 408 32.05 13.30 9.32
N SER A 409 33.07 12.69 9.94
CA SER A 409 34.41 13.30 10.03
C SER A 409 35.05 13.52 8.66
N GLN A 410 34.87 12.59 7.71
CA GLN A 410 35.35 12.74 6.33
C GLN A 410 34.66 13.89 5.61
N SER A 411 33.33 14.00 5.74
CA SER A 411 32.54 15.05 5.11
C SER A 411 32.84 16.44 5.69
N GLU A 412 32.96 16.56 7.01
CA GLU A 412 33.15 17.84 7.70
C GLU A 412 34.58 18.35 7.65
N LYS A 413 35.59 17.47 7.79
CA LYS A 413 36.99 17.87 7.93
C LYS A 413 37.81 17.77 6.65
N GLN A 414 37.45 16.84 5.75
CA GLN A 414 38.26 16.51 4.58
C GLN A 414 37.51 16.67 3.26
N GLY A 415 36.21 17.00 3.31
CA GLY A 415 35.37 17.16 2.12
C GLY A 415 35.26 15.87 1.31
N GLY A 416 35.24 14.70 1.95
CA GLY A 416 35.10 13.39 1.29
C GLY A 416 33.80 12.68 1.65
N SER A 417 33.29 11.84 0.75
CA SER A 417 32.14 10.95 1.02
C SER A 417 32.49 9.49 0.75
N ILE A 418 32.21 8.64 1.74
CA ILE A 418 32.29 7.19 1.67
C ILE A 418 30.90 6.59 1.93
N VAL A 419 30.63 5.39 1.41
CA VAL A 419 29.37 4.69 1.67
C VAL A 419 29.54 3.75 2.87
N PRO A 420 28.82 3.95 3.98
CA PRO A 420 28.92 3.07 5.13
C PRO A 420 28.28 1.72 4.82
N SER A 421 28.88 0.66 5.37
CA SER A 421 28.36 -0.71 5.36
C SER A 421 28.09 -1.19 6.78
N SER A 422 27.22 -2.18 6.93
CA SER A 422 26.86 -2.81 8.20
C SER A 422 26.87 -4.33 7.99
N ASP A 423 27.52 -5.08 8.86
CA ASP A 423 27.44 -6.55 8.85
C ASP A 423 25.98 -7.03 9.02
N PRO A 424 25.61 -8.21 8.48
CA PRO A 424 24.31 -8.81 8.74
C PRO A 424 24.14 -9.13 10.24
N ASP A 425 22.91 -8.96 10.76
CA ASP A 425 22.60 -9.24 12.17
C ASP A 425 22.96 -10.71 12.54
N PRO A 426 23.52 -10.98 13.73
CA PRO A 426 23.85 -12.35 14.16
C PRO A 426 22.67 -13.33 14.12
N GLU A 427 21.44 -12.84 14.28
CA GLU A 427 20.20 -13.63 14.18
C GLU A 427 19.94 -14.20 12.77
N SER A 428 20.61 -13.67 11.73
CA SER A 428 20.45 -14.15 10.35
C SER A 428 21.17 -15.47 10.05
N ILE A 429 21.97 -15.98 10.99
CA ILE A 429 22.84 -17.16 10.81
C ILE A 429 22.27 -18.42 11.51
N SER A 430 21.36 -18.28 12.49
CA SER A 430 20.78 -19.41 13.21
C SER A 430 19.44 -19.84 12.62
N GLY A 431 19.50 -20.51 11.47
CA GLY A 431 18.33 -20.97 10.72
C GLY A 431 18.11 -22.48 10.72
N THR A 432 18.37 -23.21 11.80
CA THR A 432 18.00 -24.64 11.91
C THR A 432 17.81 -25.09 13.36
N GLN A 433 16.58 -25.05 13.86
CA GLN A 433 16.11 -26.04 14.83
C GLN A 433 14.64 -26.38 14.55
N HIS A 434 14.41 -27.56 14.00
CA HIS A 434 13.18 -28.31 14.22
C HIS A 434 13.15 -28.76 15.68
N GLY A 435 12.03 -28.50 16.35
CA GLY A 435 11.74 -28.98 17.68
C GLY A 435 10.23 -29.01 17.84
N ASP A 436 9.66 -30.20 17.67
CA ASP A 436 8.29 -30.52 18.02
C ASP A 436 8.05 -30.17 19.50
N GLY A 437 6.97 -29.45 19.74
CA GLY A 437 6.52 -29.07 21.07
C GLY A 437 5.10 -28.56 20.98
N GLU A 438 4.14 -29.47 21.13
CA GLU A 438 2.74 -29.12 21.39
C GLU A 438 2.67 -28.21 22.62
N SER A 439 2.37 -26.92 22.40
CA SER A 439 1.95 -26.03 23.47
C SER A 439 0.43 -25.91 23.45
N SER A 440 -0.21 -26.43 24.50
CA SER A 440 -1.65 -26.28 24.79
C SER A 440 -2.12 -24.82 24.65
N PRO A 441 -3.39 -24.58 24.28
CA PRO A 441 -3.89 -23.23 24.05
C PRO A 441 -3.97 -22.47 25.38
N ALA A 442 -3.30 -21.31 25.43
CA ALA A 442 -3.44 -20.35 26.52
C ALA A 442 -4.87 -19.77 26.53
N GLU A 443 -5.45 -19.66 27.73
CA GLU A 443 -6.75 -19.01 27.97
C GLU A 443 -6.73 -17.51 27.59
N PRO A 444 -7.86 -16.94 27.12
CA PRO A 444 -7.91 -15.54 26.69
C PRO A 444 -7.87 -14.57 27.87
N GLU A 445 -6.90 -13.65 27.86
CA GLU A 445 -6.82 -12.52 28.79
C GLU A 445 -8.10 -11.67 28.76
N HIS A 446 -8.65 -11.36 29.94
CA HIS A 446 -9.82 -10.49 30.11
C HIS A 446 -9.50 -9.02 29.70
N GLU A 447 -10.00 -8.56 28.55
CA GLU A 447 -9.84 -7.17 28.08
C GLU A 447 -10.51 -6.14 29.03
N VAL A 448 -9.75 -5.14 29.52
CA VAL A 448 -10.23 -4.07 30.41
C VAL A 448 -10.67 -2.81 29.63
N TYR A 449 -11.97 -2.52 29.64
CA TYR A 449 -12.57 -1.32 29.05
C TYR A 449 -12.60 -0.16 30.06
N PRO A 450 -12.19 1.07 29.70
CA PRO A 450 -12.13 2.21 30.63
C PRO A 450 -13.51 2.78 30.98
N GLU A 451 -14.56 2.44 30.21
CA GLU A 451 -15.96 2.79 30.49
C GLU A 451 -16.21 4.29 30.77
N GLY A 452 -15.50 5.17 30.06
CA GLY A 452 -15.57 6.63 30.22
C GLY A 452 -14.21 7.33 30.17
N GLY A 453 -14.16 8.57 30.68
CA GLY A 453 -12.96 9.43 30.69
C GLY A 453 -12.96 10.51 29.60
N THR A 454 -12.13 11.55 29.78
CA THR A 454 -12.06 12.71 28.86
C THR A 454 -11.70 12.27 27.43
N GLN A 455 -10.73 11.38 27.27
CA GLN A 455 -10.32 10.84 25.97
C GLN A 455 -11.43 10.02 25.29
N ALA A 456 -12.19 9.22 26.06
CA ALA A 456 -13.30 8.43 25.51
C ALA A 456 -14.45 9.30 25.01
N TRP A 457 -14.80 10.35 25.74
CA TRP A 457 -15.85 11.29 25.34
C TRP A 457 -15.41 12.28 24.25
N LEU A 458 -14.13 12.66 24.21
CA LEU A 458 -13.56 13.40 23.09
C LEU A 458 -13.56 12.58 21.79
N ALA A 459 -13.28 11.28 21.87
CA ALA A 459 -13.45 10.37 20.74
C ALA A 459 -14.91 10.30 20.26
N VAL A 460 -15.89 10.21 21.18
CA VAL A 460 -17.32 10.26 20.83
C VAL A 460 -17.69 11.59 20.18
N ALA A 461 -17.21 12.72 20.71
CA ALA A 461 -17.47 14.05 20.18
C ALA A 461 -16.85 14.26 18.78
N GLY A 462 -15.61 13.80 18.58
CA GLY A 462 -14.95 13.82 17.27
C GLY A 462 -15.70 12.97 16.25
N SER A 463 -16.09 11.76 16.63
CA SER A 463 -16.88 10.87 15.78
C SER A 463 -18.27 11.42 15.45
N PHE A 464 -18.92 12.12 16.37
CA PHE A 464 -20.19 12.83 16.13
C PHE A 464 -20.05 13.88 15.02
N LEU A 465 -18.98 14.69 15.04
CA LEU A 465 -18.74 15.72 14.02
C LEU A 465 -18.50 15.12 12.63
N VAL A 466 -17.82 13.98 12.55
CA VAL A 466 -17.66 13.23 11.28
C VAL A 466 -19.00 12.74 10.77
N TYR A 467 -19.85 12.19 11.64
CA TYR A 467 -21.20 11.73 11.28
C TYR A 467 -22.11 12.88 10.83
N PHE A 468 -22.02 14.04 11.49
CA PHE A 468 -22.72 15.27 11.10
C PHE A 468 -22.34 15.73 9.70
N ALA A 469 -21.03 15.88 9.44
CA ALA A 469 -20.52 16.39 8.18
C ALA A 469 -20.74 15.43 7.00
N SER A 470 -20.65 14.12 7.24
CA SER A 470 -20.60 13.13 6.15
C SER A 470 -21.96 12.50 5.92
N PHE A 471 -22.44 11.72 6.90
CA PHE A 471 -23.70 11.00 6.79
C PHE A 471 -24.89 11.97 6.90
N GLY A 472 -24.72 13.15 7.50
CA GLY A 472 -25.73 14.22 7.48
C GLY A 472 -26.09 14.68 6.07
N VAL A 473 -25.12 14.78 5.15
CA VAL A 473 -25.39 15.11 3.73
C VAL A 473 -26.14 13.97 3.05
N VAL A 474 -25.79 12.71 3.34
CA VAL A 474 -26.52 11.53 2.81
C VAL A 474 -27.98 11.55 3.28
N ASN A 475 -28.20 11.82 4.57
CA ASN A 475 -29.53 11.96 5.17
C ASN A 475 -30.32 13.18 4.66
N SER A 476 -29.67 14.08 3.93
CA SER A 476 -30.29 15.23 3.28
C SER A 476 -30.74 14.93 1.85
N PHE A 477 -30.52 13.71 1.34
CA PHE A 477 -30.76 13.41 -0.07
C PHE A 477 -32.22 13.53 -0.49
N GLY A 478 -33.20 13.29 0.39
CA GLY A 478 -34.61 13.52 0.05
C GLY A 478 -34.90 14.94 -0.44
N PHE A 479 -34.22 15.95 0.12
CA PHE A 479 -34.30 17.33 -0.39
C PHE A 479 -33.70 17.45 -1.79
N PHE A 480 -32.54 16.84 -2.05
CA PHE A 480 -31.91 16.84 -3.38
C PHE A 480 -32.74 16.04 -4.40
N GLN A 481 -33.39 14.95 -4.00
CA GLN A 481 -34.32 14.18 -4.81
C GLN A 481 -35.45 15.10 -5.31
N THR A 482 -36.11 15.81 -4.38
CA THR A 482 -37.17 16.78 -4.71
C THR A 482 -36.65 17.90 -5.60
N PHE A 483 -35.52 18.52 -5.26
CA PHE A 483 -34.91 19.61 -6.03
C PHE A 483 -34.54 19.18 -7.46
N TYR A 484 -33.91 18.00 -7.62
CA TYR A 484 -33.57 17.47 -8.93
C TYR A 484 -34.81 17.12 -9.73
N GLN A 485 -35.83 16.50 -9.14
CA GLN A 485 -37.08 16.20 -9.82
C GLN A 485 -37.80 17.47 -10.31
N GLN A 486 -37.80 18.53 -9.50
CA GLN A 486 -38.62 19.71 -9.76
C GLN A 486 -37.90 20.82 -10.51
N GLU A 487 -36.58 20.97 -10.39
CA GLU A 487 -35.88 22.15 -10.91
C GLU A 487 -34.75 21.82 -11.88
N TYR A 488 -34.05 20.70 -11.70
CA TYR A 488 -32.80 20.44 -12.44
C TYR A 488 -32.90 19.31 -13.48
N LEU A 489 -33.51 18.17 -13.12
CA LEU A 489 -33.61 16.93 -13.89
C LEU A 489 -35.07 16.56 -14.18
N LYS A 490 -35.91 17.54 -14.54
CA LYS A 490 -37.36 17.37 -14.79
C LYS A 490 -37.72 16.24 -15.77
N ASN A 491 -36.83 15.94 -16.71
CA ASN A 491 -37.05 14.95 -17.77
C ASN A 491 -36.61 13.53 -17.40
N TYR A 492 -36.10 13.31 -16.18
CA TYR A 492 -35.62 12.02 -15.71
C TYR A 492 -36.60 11.39 -14.72
N SER A 493 -36.71 10.06 -14.76
CA SER A 493 -37.61 9.33 -13.86
C SER A 493 -37.16 9.44 -12.39
N PRO A 494 -38.10 9.36 -11.42
CA PRO A 494 -37.78 9.26 -9.99
C PRO A 494 -36.74 8.19 -9.68
N THR A 495 -36.85 7.03 -10.35
CA THR A 495 -35.88 5.93 -10.27
C THR A 495 -34.48 6.39 -10.66
N ALA A 496 -34.32 7.02 -11.83
CA ALA A 496 -33.03 7.48 -12.34
C ALA A 496 -32.36 8.50 -11.40
N ILE A 497 -33.16 9.39 -10.78
CA ILE A 497 -32.65 10.39 -9.84
C ILE A 497 -32.27 9.74 -8.51
N SER A 498 -33.06 8.78 -8.02
CA SER A 498 -32.79 8.09 -6.75
C SER A 498 -31.50 7.28 -6.78
N PHE A 499 -31.06 6.83 -7.96
CA PHE A 499 -29.77 6.16 -8.15
C PHE A 499 -28.57 7.03 -7.73
N ILE A 500 -28.68 8.36 -7.79
CA ILE A 500 -27.59 9.25 -7.38
C ILE A 500 -27.35 9.11 -5.86
N GLY A 501 -28.41 9.17 -5.07
CA GLY A 501 -28.34 9.05 -3.60
C GLY A 501 -28.09 7.61 -3.16
N THR A 502 -28.66 6.61 -3.84
CA THR A 502 -28.41 5.21 -3.48
C THR A 502 -27.01 4.75 -3.83
N LEU A 503 -26.44 5.20 -4.94
CA LEU A 503 -25.04 4.95 -5.26
C LEU A 503 -24.09 5.57 -4.22
N GLN A 504 -24.42 6.77 -3.72
CA GLN A 504 -23.66 7.45 -2.67
C GLN A 504 -23.61 6.65 -1.35
N ILE A 505 -24.76 6.17 -0.85
CA ILE A 505 -24.81 5.33 0.36
C ILE A 505 -24.22 3.93 0.13
N THR A 506 -24.37 3.36 -1.08
CA THR A 506 -23.77 2.06 -1.42
C THR A 506 -22.26 2.14 -1.42
N LEU A 507 -21.66 3.14 -2.05
CA LEU A 507 -20.21 3.27 -2.10
C LEU A 507 -19.62 3.50 -0.70
N MET A 508 -20.37 4.16 0.18
CA MET A 508 -20.03 4.30 1.61
C MET A 508 -19.99 2.95 2.34
N TYR A 509 -20.94 2.05 2.09
CA TYR A 509 -20.97 0.73 2.74
C TYR A 509 -20.11 -0.33 2.05
N LEU A 510 -19.98 -0.29 0.72
CA LEU A 510 -19.22 -1.22 -0.11
C LEU A 510 -17.71 -1.14 0.15
N SER A 511 -17.19 0.07 0.36
CA SER A 511 -15.79 0.29 0.73
C SER A 511 -15.55 0.13 2.25
N GLY A 512 -16.59 -0.17 3.02
CA GLY A 512 -16.54 -0.25 4.48
C GLY A 512 -15.64 -1.36 5.04
N ALA A 513 -15.51 -2.50 4.35
CA ALA A 513 -14.59 -3.57 4.76
C ALA A 513 -13.13 -3.15 4.65
N VAL A 514 -12.77 -2.51 3.54
CA VAL A 514 -11.42 -1.98 3.30
C VAL A 514 -11.14 -0.78 4.21
N ALA A 515 -12.10 0.14 4.38
CA ALA A 515 -11.96 1.31 5.25
C ALA A 515 -11.87 0.95 6.74
N GLY A 516 -12.70 0.02 7.21
CA GLY A 516 -12.68 -0.48 8.59
C GLY A 516 -11.36 -1.21 8.91
N ALA A 517 -10.90 -2.06 8.01
CA ALA A 517 -9.63 -2.77 8.18
C ALA A 517 -8.41 -1.85 8.05
N LEU A 518 -8.42 -0.85 7.16
CA LEU A 518 -7.36 0.17 7.10
C LEU A 518 -7.32 1.04 8.35
N PHE A 519 -8.47 1.34 8.94
CA PHE A 519 -8.55 2.06 10.19
C PHE A 519 -8.02 1.26 11.39
N ASP A 520 -8.36 -0.02 11.50
CA ASP A 520 -7.81 -0.94 12.51
C ASP A 520 -6.26 -1.01 12.46
N LEU A 521 -5.67 -0.64 11.32
CA LEU A 521 -4.22 -0.66 11.08
C LEU A 521 -3.56 0.72 11.26
N TYR A 522 -4.20 1.81 10.85
CA TYR A 522 -3.54 3.11 10.67
C TYR A 522 -4.13 4.29 11.45
N GLY A 523 -5.36 4.21 11.98
CA GLY A 523 -6.07 5.36 12.56
C GLY A 523 -6.55 6.40 11.52
N PRO A 524 -7.22 7.50 11.93
CA PRO A 524 -7.84 8.44 10.98
C PRO A 524 -6.81 9.39 10.37
N LYS A 525 -6.68 9.43 9.02
CA LYS A 525 -5.95 10.47 8.28
C LYS A 525 -6.63 10.76 6.92
N PRO A 526 -6.83 12.04 6.55
CA PRO A 526 -7.49 12.42 5.29
C PRO A 526 -6.46 12.63 4.16
N ASN A 527 -6.84 12.44 2.88
CA ASN A 527 -6.26 13.18 1.74
C ASN A 527 -7.03 13.02 0.40
N ALA A 528 -7.30 14.19 -0.20
CA ALA A 528 -7.54 14.62 -1.60
C ALA A 528 -8.77 14.17 -2.45
N ILE A 529 -9.42 15.16 -3.09
CA ILE A 529 -10.63 15.10 -3.96
C ILE A 529 -10.40 15.89 -5.28
N TRP A 530 -10.94 15.41 -6.42
CA TRP A 530 -11.23 16.13 -7.69
C TRP A 530 -12.61 15.73 -8.27
N GLN A 531 -13.09 16.31 -9.38
CA GLN A 531 -14.32 17.13 -9.39
C GLN A 531 -15.59 16.54 -10.07
N GLN A 532 -16.72 16.92 -9.45
CA GLN A 532 -18.14 17.06 -9.83
C GLN A 532 -19.02 15.86 -10.24
N PHE A 533 -18.64 14.94 -11.14
CA PHE A 533 -19.41 13.68 -11.32
C PHE A 533 -18.79 12.54 -10.51
N LEU A 534 -17.48 12.65 -10.32
CA LEU A 534 -16.66 11.85 -9.42
C LEU A 534 -16.85 12.27 -7.95
N ALA A 535 -17.30 13.50 -7.69
CA ALA A 535 -17.29 14.10 -6.36
C ALA A 535 -18.48 13.72 -5.48
N GLN A 536 -19.71 13.59 -5.98
CA GLN A 536 -20.90 13.31 -5.13
C GLN A 536 -21.23 11.83 -4.95
N SER A 537 -20.90 10.97 -5.91
CA SER A 537 -21.18 9.52 -5.84
C SER A 537 -19.92 8.73 -5.47
N LEU A 538 -18.86 8.78 -6.28
CA LEU A 538 -17.64 7.99 -6.07
C LEU A 538 -16.78 8.47 -4.89
N LEU A 539 -16.30 9.71 -4.94
CA LEU A 539 -15.39 10.24 -3.94
C LEU A 539 -16.09 10.64 -2.65
N PHE A 540 -17.33 11.14 -2.68
CA PHE A 540 -18.10 11.35 -1.45
C PHE A 540 -18.38 10.01 -0.77
N GLY A 541 -18.87 8.99 -1.50
CA GLY A 541 -19.10 7.66 -0.95
C GLY A 541 -17.84 7.06 -0.32
N LEU A 542 -16.70 7.15 -1.01
CA LEU A 542 -15.39 6.71 -0.48
C LEU A 542 -14.92 7.57 0.70
N THR A 543 -15.01 8.91 0.62
CA THR A 543 -14.60 9.83 1.70
C THR A 543 -15.43 9.59 2.96
N VAL A 544 -16.74 9.38 2.80
CA VAL A 544 -17.65 9.03 3.89
C VAL A 544 -17.31 7.66 4.45
N ALA A 545 -16.97 6.66 3.62
CA ALA A 545 -16.55 5.34 4.12
C ALA A 545 -15.30 5.41 5.00
N TYR A 546 -14.29 6.16 4.55
CA TYR A 546 -13.02 6.37 5.27
C TYR A 546 -13.13 7.36 6.44
N GLY A 547 -14.27 8.04 6.62
CA GLY A 547 -14.57 8.86 7.80
C GLY A 547 -15.49 8.16 8.80
N VAL A 548 -16.63 7.66 8.34
CA VAL A 548 -17.75 7.15 9.14
C VAL A 548 -17.43 5.79 9.78
N GLN A 549 -16.86 4.83 9.04
CA GLN A 549 -16.54 3.51 9.60
C GLN A 549 -15.43 3.58 10.66
N PRO A 550 -14.36 4.37 10.43
CA PRO A 550 -13.39 4.73 11.46
C PRO A 550 -14.02 5.36 12.69
N ALA A 551 -14.82 6.41 12.50
CA ALA A 551 -15.44 7.16 13.59
C ALA A 551 -16.30 6.27 14.52
N LEU A 552 -17.08 5.35 13.95
CA LEU A 552 -17.89 4.42 14.75
C LEU A 552 -17.01 3.41 15.50
N THR A 553 -15.94 2.93 14.87
CA THR A 553 -14.99 1.97 15.45
C THR A 553 -14.19 2.60 16.59
N VAL A 554 -13.69 3.85 16.45
CA VAL A 554 -12.99 4.58 17.54
C VAL A 554 -13.86 4.63 18.79
N ALA A 555 -15.13 5.08 18.67
CA ALA A 555 -16.01 5.21 19.82
C ALA A 555 -16.33 3.85 20.46
N GLY A 556 -16.52 2.80 19.65
CA GLY A 556 -16.76 1.44 20.14
C GLY A 556 -15.60 0.82 20.94
N GLN A 557 -14.37 1.28 20.74
CA GLN A 557 -13.18 0.79 21.45
C GLN A 557 -13.14 1.19 22.94
N TYR A 558 -13.82 2.27 23.34
CA TYR A 558 -13.76 2.79 24.72
C TYR A 558 -14.89 2.28 25.63
N PHE A 559 -15.95 1.71 25.07
CA PHE A 559 -17.16 1.31 25.80
C PHE A 559 -17.55 -0.13 25.52
N HIS A 560 -17.86 -0.92 26.55
CA HIS A 560 -18.42 -2.26 26.43
C HIS A 560 -19.86 -2.31 26.98
N ARG A 561 -20.09 -1.81 28.20
CA ARG A 561 -21.42 -1.74 28.84
C ARG A 561 -22.31 -0.64 28.26
N LYS A 562 -21.73 0.52 27.94
CA LYS A 562 -22.45 1.69 27.36
C LYS A 562 -22.26 1.81 25.84
N ARG A 563 -21.98 0.69 25.17
CA ARG A 563 -21.56 0.71 23.76
C ARG A 563 -22.69 1.16 22.84
N ALA A 564 -23.94 0.73 23.06
CA ALA A 564 -25.05 1.15 22.22
C ALA A 564 -25.41 2.64 22.47
N LEU A 565 -25.28 3.14 23.70
CA LEU A 565 -25.41 4.57 23.98
C LEU A 565 -24.32 5.41 23.29
N ALA A 566 -23.04 5.01 23.40
CA ALA A 566 -21.94 5.74 22.77
C ALA A 566 -22.06 5.75 21.23
N MET A 567 -22.37 4.60 20.62
CA MET A 567 -22.65 4.52 19.18
C MET A 567 -23.92 5.29 18.81
N GLY A 568 -24.95 5.30 19.65
CA GLY A 568 -26.16 6.08 19.48
C GLY A 568 -25.89 7.58 19.45
N ILE A 569 -25.05 8.09 20.35
CA ILE A 569 -24.60 9.49 20.35
C ILE A 569 -23.84 9.79 19.05
N VAL A 570 -22.85 8.99 18.67
CA VAL A 570 -22.11 9.19 17.40
C VAL A 570 -23.07 9.21 16.20
N ALA A 571 -23.94 8.21 16.09
CA ALA A 571 -24.92 8.11 15.02
C ALA A 571 -25.87 9.31 14.99
N SER A 572 -26.24 9.87 16.15
CA SER A 572 -27.10 11.05 16.23
C SER A 572 -26.54 12.27 15.49
N GLY A 573 -25.22 12.35 15.27
CA GLY A 573 -24.60 13.38 14.43
C GLY A 573 -25.20 13.43 13.02
N SER A 574 -25.49 12.28 12.39
CA SER A 574 -26.06 12.28 11.04
C SER A 574 -27.51 12.71 10.98
N SER A 575 -28.26 12.46 12.05
CA SER A 575 -29.62 12.98 12.23
C SER A 575 -29.59 14.49 12.39
N PHE A 576 -28.68 15.00 13.21
CA PHE A 576 -28.50 16.44 13.38
C PHE A 576 -28.11 17.13 12.06
N GLY A 577 -27.19 16.53 11.30
CA GLY A 577 -26.82 17.01 9.95
C GLY A 577 -27.98 16.97 8.97
N GLY A 578 -28.78 15.89 8.98
CA GLY A 578 -30.00 15.76 8.18
C GLY A 578 -31.15 16.69 8.56
N VAL A 579 -31.04 17.41 9.69
CA VAL A 579 -31.94 18.52 10.04
C VAL A 579 -31.36 19.84 9.54
N CYS A 580 -30.10 20.12 9.88
CA CYS A 580 -29.47 21.42 9.61
C CYS A 580 -29.19 21.67 8.13
N LEU A 581 -28.66 20.67 7.42
CA LEU A 581 -28.18 20.83 6.05
C LEU A 581 -29.29 21.05 5.02
N PRO A 582 -30.44 20.32 5.03
CA PRO A 582 -31.54 20.60 4.10
C PRO A 582 -32.12 22.00 4.30
N ILE A 583 -32.27 22.44 5.55
CA ILE A 583 -32.76 23.78 5.89
C ILE A 583 -31.76 24.85 5.42
N MET A 584 -30.47 24.60 5.56
CA MET A 584 -29.43 25.48 5.04
C MET A 584 -29.49 25.56 3.51
N PHE A 585 -29.52 24.41 2.81
CA PHE A 585 -29.57 24.38 1.35
C PHE A 585 -30.85 25.03 0.79
N SER A 586 -31.99 24.81 1.42
CA SER A 586 -33.26 25.42 1.01
C SER A 586 -33.25 26.95 1.10
N LYS A 587 -32.48 27.53 2.03
CA LYS A 587 -32.31 28.98 2.16
C LYS A 587 -31.16 29.54 1.31
N LEU A 588 -30.07 28.79 1.15
CA LEU A 588 -28.87 29.25 0.43
C LEU A 588 -29.00 29.11 -1.09
N ILE A 589 -29.62 28.05 -1.60
CA ILE A 589 -29.74 27.84 -3.06
C ILE A 589 -30.45 29.01 -3.74
N PRO A 590 -31.57 29.55 -3.22
CA PRO A 590 -32.23 30.70 -3.85
C PRO A 590 -31.47 32.02 -3.71
N THR A 591 -30.61 32.17 -2.69
CA THR A 591 -29.94 33.45 -2.37
C THR A 591 -28.57 33.60 -3.03
N ILE A 592 -27.77 32.54 -3.05
CA ILE A 592 -26.39 32.56 -3.56
C ILE A 592 -26.15 31.58 -4.71
N GLY A 593 -27.18 30.83 -5.12
CA GLY A 593 -27.12 29.86 -6.20
C GLY A 593 -26.56 28.49 -5.76
N PHE A 594 -26.96 27.46 -6.50
CA PHE A 594 -26.62 26.06 -6.21
C PHE A 594 -25.10 25.79 -6.06
N PRO A 595 -24.19 26.29 -6.94
CA PRO A 595 -22.76 26.02 -6.80
C PRO A 595 -22.15 26.61 -5.52
N TRP A 596 -22.59 27.79 -5.09
CA TRP A 596 -22.07 28.44 -3.88
C TRP A 596 -22.66 27.83 -2.61
N ALA A 597 -23.93 27.46 -2.61
CA ALA A 597 -24.54 26.72 -1.51
C ALA A 597 -23.78 25.41 -1.23
N LEU A 598 -23.38 24.67 -2.27
CA LEU A 598 -22.56 23.46 -2.12
C LEU A 598 -21.15 23.74 -1.57
N ARG A 599 -20.50 24.86 -1.95
CA ARG A 599 -19.19 25.25 -1.41
C ARG A 599 -19.25 25.59 0.08
N VAL A 600 -20.32 26.25 0.52
CA VAL A 600 -20.57 26.52 1.94
C VAL A 600 -20.72 25.20 2.71
N GLY A 601 -21.49 24.25 2.17
CA GLY A 601 -21.57 22.89 2.72
C GLY A 601 -20.20 22.20 2.81
N ALA A 602 -19.37 22.31 1.77
CA ALA A 602 -18.02 21.76 1.76
C ALA A 602 -17.09 22.37 2.82
N LEU A 603 -17.17 23.69 3.05
CA LEU A 603 -16.39 24.36 4.08
C LEU A 603 -16.76 23.87 5.49
N ILE A 604 -18.06 23.72 5.77
CA ILE A 604 -18.56 23.17 7.04
C ILE A 604 -17.99 21.76 7.27
N MET A 605 -17.97 20.92 6.24
CA MET A 605 -17.39 19.58 6.33
C MET A 605 -15.90 19.60 6.69
N VAL A 606 -15.11 20.46 6.02
CA VAL A 606 -13.66 20.60 6.32
C VAL A 606 -13.43 20.99 7.78
N ILE A 607 -14.21 21.94 8.30
CA ILE A 607 -14.10 22.39 9.70
C ILE A 607 -14.42 21.25 10.66
N CYS A 608 -15.51 20.53 10.44
CA CYS A 608 -15.89 19.38 11.28
C CYS A 608 -14.83 18.28 11.29
N TYR A 609 -14.25 17.95 10.13
CA TYR A 609 -13.18 16.96 10.02
C TYR A 609 -11.88 17.41 10.70
N ALA A 610 -11.50 18.68 10.56
CA ALA A 610 -10.31 19.22 11.21
C ALA A 610 -10.41 19.13 12.74
N ILE A 611 -11.59 19.48 13.30
CA ILE A 611 -11.84 19.34 14.74
C ILE A 611 -11.83 17.87 15.14
N ALA A 612 -12.51 17.00 14.38
CA ALA A 612 -12.56 15.56 14.68
C ALA A 612 -11.18 14.89 14.71
N ILE A 613 -10.28 15.25 13.79
CA ILE A 613 -8.91 14.74 13.73
C ILE A 613 -8.10 15.23 14.93
N ALA A 614 -8.31 16.47 15.38
CA ALA A 614 -7.61 17.04 16.52
C ALA A 614 -8.00 16.40 17.86
N VAL A 615 -9.27 15.94 18.00
CA VAL A 615 -9.80 15.44 19.29
C VAL A 615 -9.90 13.92 19.39
N SER A 616 -9.82 13.18 18.28
CA SER A 616 -9.98 11.71 18.29
C SER A 616 -8.64 10.99 18.44
N SER A 617 -8.47 10.21 19.51
CA SER A 617 -7.34 9.30 19.71
C SER A 617 -7.81 7.84 19.73
N SER A 618 -6.96 6.88 19.33
CA SER A 618 -7.27 5.44 19.39
C SER A 618 -6.50 4.77 20.52
N LYS A 619 -7.14 3.84 21.25
CA LYS A 619 -6.59 3.15 22.41
C LYS A 619 -5.77 1.89 22.05
N ARG A 620 -5.95 1.30 20.87
CA ARG A 620 -5.33 0.02 20.52
C ARG A 620 -3.97 0.18 19.84
N PRO A 621 -2.96 -0.66 20.17
CA PRO A 621 -1.70 -0.66 19.46
C PRO A 621 -1.88 -1.09 18.01
N LYS A 622 -1.13 -0.44 17.10
CA LYS A 622 -1.20 -0.66 15.65
C LYS A 622 -0.89 -2.11 15.33
N ARG A 623 -1.87 -2.84 14.79
CA ARG A 623 -1.71 -4.23 14.38
C ARG A 623 -0.93 -4.29 13.07
N LYS A 624 -0.07 -5.29 12.91
CA LYS A 624 0.63 -5.56 11.64
C LYS A 624 -0.29 -6.37 10.72
N MET A 625 -0.55 -5.85 9.52
CA MET A 625 -1.30 -6.56 8.47
C MET A 625 -0.46 -7.76 7.99
N ARG A 626 -1.02 -8.97 8.06
CA ARG A 626 -0.32 -10.21 7.66
C ARG A 626 -0.62 -10.61 6.20
N SER A 627 -1.76 -10.18 5.64
CA SER A 627 -2.16 -10.40 4.23
C SER A 627 -3.26 -9.42 3.75
N LEU A 628 -3.39 -9.18 2.43
CA LEU A 628 -4.59 -8.50 1.85
C LEU A 628 -5.89 -9.29 2.09
N ARG A 629 -5.81 -10.60 2.32
CA ARG A 629 -6.96 -11.43 2.69
C ARG A 629 -7.45 -11.16 4.11
N ASP A 630 -6.65 -10.49 4.96
CA ASP A 630 -7.07 -10.06 6.29
C ASP A 630 -7.89 -8.75 6.28
N LEU A 631 -7.90 -8.02 5.15
CA LEU A 631 -8.76 -6.82 4.97
C LEU A 631 -10.24 -7.21 4.80
N LEU A 632 -10.52 -8.45 4.39
CA LEU A 632 -11.85 -8.97 4.09
C LEU A 632 -12.08 -10.28 4.85
N ASP A 633 -12.52 -10.21 6.12
CA ASP A 633 -12.85 -11.39 6.91
C ASP A 633 -14.32 -11.82 6.71
N TYR A 634 -14.58 -12.56 5.62
CA TYR A 634 -15.88 -13.19 5.39
C TYR A 634 -16.12 -14.45 6.23
N LYS A 635 -15.15 -14.93 7.02
CA LYS A 635 -15.34 -16.14 7.86
C LYS A 635 -16.38 -15.94 8.95
N GLY A 636 -16.73 -14.68 9.27
CA GLY A 636 -17.88 -14.36 10.13
C GLY A 636 -19.20 -14.96 9.63
N PHE A 637 -19.37 -15.10 8.31
CA PHE A 637 -20.58 -15.68 7.70
C PHE A 637 -20.69 -17.21 7.86
N LEU A 638 -19.66 -17.87 8.41
CA LEU A 638 -19.76 -19.27 8.81
C LEU A 638 -20.54 -19.44 10.12
N ASP A 639 -20.67 -18.38 10.93
CA ASP A 639 -21.54 -18.39 12.11
C ASP A 639 -22.98 -18.12 11.69
N ILE A 640 -23.86 -19.11 11.92
CA ILE A 640 -25.28 -19.02 11.56
C ILE A 640 -25.98 -17.82 12.20
N ARG A 641 -25.52 -17.38 13.38
CA ARG A 641 -26.08 -16.24 14.12
C ARG A 641 -25.73 -14.92 13.43
N TYR A 642 -24.49 -14.79 13.00
CA TYR A 642 -24.00 -13.64 12.24
C TYR A 642 -24.65 -13.57 10.85
N SER A 643 -24.76 -14.71 10.17
CA SER A 643 -25.40 -14.80 8.85
C SER A 643 -26.89 -14.52 8.89
N CYS A 644 -27.61 -15.03 9.89
CA CYS A 644 -29.03 -14.76 10.07
C CYS A 644 -29.27 -13.27 10.37
N LEU A 645 -28.47 -12.66 11.26
CA LEU A 645 -28.54 -11.22 11.54
C LEU A 645 -28.25 -10.39 10.28
N SER A 646 -27.24 -10.77 9.49
CA SER A 646 -26.90 -10.09 8.24
C SER A 646 -28.00 -10.22 7.19
N ALA A 647 -28.62 -11.40 7.04
CA ALA A 647 -29.73 -11.60 6.12
C ALA A 647 -30.93 -10.70 6.48
N GLY A 648 -31.28 -10.62 7.76
CA GLY A 648 -32.33 -9.72 8.23
C GLY A 648 -32.00 -8.25 7.99
N ALA A 649 -30.75 -7.85 8.22
CA ALA A 649 -30.29 -6.49 7.95
C ALA A 649 -30.34 -6.12 6.46
N VAL A 650 -29.99 -7.04 5.55
CA VAL A 650 -30.10 -6.84 4.09
C VAL A 650 -31.54 -6.58 3.69
N ILE A 651 -32.47 -7.42 4.13
CA ILE A 651 -33.89 -7.26 3.76
C ILE A 651 -34.47 -5.98 4.36
N SER A 652 -34.18 -5.66 5.62
CA SER A 652 -34.60 -4.38 6.21
C SER A 652 -34.01 -3.16 5.47
N SER A 653 -32.77 -3.26 5.00
CA SER A 653 -32.07 -2.18 4.30
C SER A 653 -32.69 -1.83 2.94
N LEU A 654 -33.41 -2.76 2.29
CA LEU A 654 -34.16 -2.49 1.06
C LEU A 654 -35.30 -1.48 1.28
N GLY A 655 -35.90 -1.45 2.48
CA GLY A 655 -37.07 -0.63 2.79
C GLY A 655 -36.81 0.58 3.68
N ILE A 656 -35.75 0.57 4.49
CA ILE A 656 -35.56 1.56 5.57
C ILE A 656 -35.34 3.01 5.07
N TYR A 657 -34.73 3.20 3.91
CA TYR A 657 -34.50 4.54 3.35
C TYR A 657 -35.60 5.02 2.40
N VAL A 658 -36.57 4.16 2.06
CA VAL A 658 -37.64 4.53 1.13
C VAL A 658 -38.43 5.75 1.64
N PRO A 659 -38.85 5.84 2.92
CA PRO A 659 -39.49 7.05 3.43
C PRO A 659 -38.60 8.30 3.38
N PHE A 660 -37.29 8.17 3.61
CA PHE A 660 -36.36 9.30 3.57
C PHE A 660 -36.25 9.93 2.17
N TYR A 661 -36.45 9.14 1.10
CA TYR A 661 -36.34 9.59 -0.28
C TYR A 661 -37.68 10.06 -0.85
N TYR A 662 -38.78 9.40 -0.46
CA TYR A 662 -40.06 9.54 -1.16
C TYR A 662 -41.19 10.19 -0.34
N ILE A 663 -40.99 10.50 0.95
CA ILE A 663 -42.04 11.16 1.75
C ILE A 663 -42.37 12.57 1.23
N GLU A 664 -41.38 13.32 0.76
CA GLU A 664 -41.57 14.66 0.20
C GLU A 664 -42.26 14.61 -1.19
N PRO A 665 -41.80 13.79 -2.16
CA PRO A 665 -42.53 13.55 -3.40
C PRO A 665 -43.96 13.05 -3.19
N PHE A 666 -44.19 12.16 -2.22
CA PHE A 666 -45.54 11.71 -1.85
C PHE A 666 -46.39 12.85 -1.30
N CYS A 667 -45.81 13.75 -0.49
CA CYS A 667 -46.52 14.93 0.01
C CYS A 667 -46.92 15.87 -1.14
N VAL A 668 -46.09 16.01 -2.18
CA VAL A 668 -46.44 16.79 -3.39
C VAL A 668 -47.62 16.13 -4.12
N ALA A 669 -47.62 14.81 -4.25
CA ALA A 669 -48.71 14.05 -4.87
C ALA A 669 -50.02 14.10 -4.04
N LEU A 670 -49.93 14.36 -2.73
CA LEU A 670 -51.05 14.48 -1.82
C LEU A 670 -51.62 15.91 -1.77
N ASP A 671 -50.75 16.91 -1.64
CA ASP A 671 -51.05 18.34 -1.56
C ASP A 671 -49.87 19.16 -2.10
N PRO A 672 -49.93 19.63 -3.36
CA PRO A 672 -48.86 20.41 -3.99
C PRO A 672 -48.50 21.70 -3.26
N ASN A 673 -49.44 22.28 -2.51
CA ASN A 673 -49.26 23.58 -1.83
C ASN A 673 -48.87 23.43 -0.36
N SER A 674 -48.54 22.21 0.08
CA SER A 674 -48.31 21.93 1.49
C SER A 674 -47.11 22.67 2.07
N THR A 675 -47.35 23.49 3.08
CA THR A 675 -46.30 24.25 3.79
C THR A 675 -45.42 23.37 4.69
N ILE A 676 -45.89 22.16 5.05
CA ILE A 676 -45.13 21.22 5.88
C ILE A 676 -44.12 20.40 5.08
N ARG A 677 -44.26 20.33 3.75
CA ARG A 677 -43.39 19.57 2.84
C ARG A 677 -41.89 19.69 3.15
N PRO A 678 -41.28 20.90 3.19
CA PRO A 678 -39.83 21.03 3.42
C PRO A 678 -39.38 20.64 4.83
N TYR A 679 -40.32 20.39 5.75
CA TYR A 679 -40.05 19.98 7.12
C TYR A 679 -40.23 18.48 7.35
N LEU A 680 -40.79 17.72 6.41
CA LEU A 680 -41.04 16.28 6.60
C LEU A 680 -39.73 15.49 6.76
N LEU A 681 -38.72 15.72 5.91
CA LEU A 681 -37.41 15.08 6.05
C LEU A 681 -36.66 15.55 7.31
N PRO A 682 -36.58 16.87 7.61
CA PRO A 682 -36.08 17.33 8.90
C PRO A 682 -36.79 16.72 10.11
N LEU A 683 -38.11 16.49 10.03
CA LEU A 683 -38.89 15.91 11.12
C LEU A 683 -38.54 14.43 11.35
N ILE A 684 -38.39 13.65 10.27
CA ILE A 684 -37.86 12.26 10.36
C ILE A 684 -36.48 12.26 11.00
N ASN A 685 -35.57 13.13 10.54
CA ASN A 685 -34.21 13.19 11.05
C ASN A 685 -34.17 13.65 12.52
N ALA A 686 -35.00 14.62 12.91
CA ALA A 686 -35.12 15.10 14.28
C ALA A 686 -35.64 14.01 15.22
N ALA A 687 -36.68 13.27 14.83
CA ALA A 687 -37.16 12.15 15.62
C ALA A 687 -36.13 11.00 15.68
N SER A 688 -35.41 10.76 14.60
CA SER A 688 -34.31 9.80 14.53
C SER A 688 -33.15 10.14 15.48
N LEU A 689 -32.88 11.43 15.72
CA LEU A 689 -31.92 11.87 16.73
C LEU A 689 -32.25 11.28 18.10
N PHE A 690 -33.50 11.42 18.54
CA PHE A 690 -33.98 10.87 19.81
C PHE A 690 -34.01 9.34 19.79
N GLY A 691 -34.46 8.74 18.69
CA GLY A 691 -34.44 7.29 18.49
C GLY A 691 -33.04 6.69 18.66
N ARG A 692 -32.00 7.36 18.17
CA ARG A 692 -30.61 6.89 18.27
C ARG A 692 -30.05 6.96 19.68
N ILE A 693 -30.29 8.07 20.39
CA ILE A 693 -29.76 8.28 21.74
C ILE A 693 -30.55 7.47 22.77
N ILE A 694 -31.88 7.64 22.79
CA ILE A 694 -32.77 6.95 23.73
C ILE A 694 -32.80 5.46 23.42
N GLY A 695 -32.85 5.08 22.14
CA GLY A 695 -32.83 3.69 21.72
C GLY A 695 -31.53 2.99 22.05
N GLY A 696 -30.37 3.64 21.88
CA GLY A 696 -29.08 3.11 22.33
C GLY A 696 -29.03 2.88 23.85
N HIS A 697 -29.52 3.83 24.63
CA HIS A 697 -29.62 3.69 26.09
C HIS A 697 -30.57 2.56 26.53
N ALA A 698 -31.73 2.44 25.87
CA ALA A 698 -32.71 1.39 26.14
C ALA A 698 -32.17 0.01 25.75
N ALA A 699 -31.50 -0.10 24.60
CA ALA A 699 -30.86 -1.32 24.11
C ALA A 699 -29.80 -1.85 25.09
N ASP A 700 -28.96 -0.98 25.66
CA ASP A 700 -27.96 -1.39 26.66
C ASP A 700 -28.60 -1.92 27.97
N ARG A 701 -29.88 -1.60 28.25
CA ARG A 701 -30.61 -2.09 29.45
C ARG A 701 -31.48 -3.33 29.20
N ILE A 702 -32.12 -3.39 28.05
CA ILE A 702 -33.14 -4.40 27.68
C ILE A 702 -32.51 -5.58 26.92
N GLY A 703 -31.33 -5.37 26.32
CA GLY A 703 -30.70 -6.28 25.36
C GLY A 703 -30.78 -5.69 23.95
N ARG A 704 -29.68 -5.74 23.22
CA ARG A 704 -29.53 -5.05 21.93
C ARG A 704 -30.46 -5.63 20.88
N LEU A 705 -30.52 -6.96 20.79
CA LEU A 705 -31.43 -7.61 19.85
C LEU A 705 -32.89 -7.56 20.34
N ASN A 706 -33.13 -7.65 21.66
CA ASN A 706 -34.46 -7.54 22.25
C ASN A 706 -35.15 -6.22 21.92
N PHE A 707 -34.39 -5.13 21.81
CA PHE A 707 -34.92 -3.82 21.48
C PHE A 707 -34.91 -3.54 19.97
N LEU A 708 -34.00 -4.15 19.22
CA LEU A 708 -33.83 -3.89 17.79
C LEU A 708 -34.96 -4.47 16.93
N TYR A 709 -35.28 -5.77 17.06
CA TYR A 709 -36.28 -6.40 16.17
C TYR A 709 -37.69 -5.80 16.28
N PRO A 710 -38.23 -5.44 17.49
CA PRO A 710 -39.56 -4.85 17.59
C PRO A 710 -39.63 -3.47 16.94
N MET A 711 -38.55 -2.69 16.99
CA MET A 711 -38.50 -1.36 16.37
C MET A 711 -38.50 -1.45 14.84
N ILE A 712 -37.86 -2.48 14.27
CA ILE A 712 -37.89 -2.73 12.82
C ILE A 712 -39.29 -3.17 12.37
N LEU A 713 -39.92 -4.07 13.13
CA LEU A 713 -41.32 -4.46 12.87
C LEU A 713 -42.25 -3.25 12.98
N LEU A 714 -42.04 -2.36 13.96
CA LEU A 714 -42.77 -1.11 14.10
C LEU A 714 -42.58 -0.21 12.86
N CYS A 715 -41.37 -0.10 12.32
CA CYS A 715 -41.14 0.66 11.07
C CYS A 715 -41.98 0.12 9.91
N GLY A 716 -42.01 -1.19 9.73
CA GLY A 716 -42.82 -1.84 8.69
C GLY A 716 -44.32 -1.65 8.90
N LEU A 717 -44.77 -1.77 10.15
CA LEU A 717 -46.16 -1.51 10.53
C LEU A 717 -46.55 -0.05 10.28
N LEU A 718 -45.70 0.92 10.61
CA LEU A 718 -45.95 2.34 10.35
C LEU A 718 -46.08 2.64 8.85
N CYS A 719 -45.31 1.98 7.99
CA CYS A 719 -45.47 2.12 6.54
C CYS A 719 -46.87 1.68 6.08
N VAL A 720 -47.34 0.51 6.54
CA VAL A 720 -48.63 -0.05 6.09
C VAL A 720 -49.83 0.58 6.80
N ALA A 721 -49.70 0.92 8.09
CA ALA A 721 -50.80 1.38 8.94
C ALA A 721 -50.94 2.90 9.00
N MET A 722 -49.89 3.67 8.70
CA MET A 722 -49.93 5.13 8.73
C MET A 722 -49.58 5.78 7.39
N TRP A 723 -48.48 5.38 6.75
CA TRP A 723 -48.05 6.02 5.50
C TRP A 723 -48.97 5.66 4.33
N LEU A 724 -49.26 4.37 4.12
CA LEU A 724 -50.13 3.90 3.04
C LEU A 724 -51.54 4.54 3.08
N PRO A 725 -52.25 4.59 4.22
CA PRO A 725 -53.56 5.24 4.29
C PRO A 725 -53.50 6.77 4.45
N ALA A 726 -52.33 7.42 4.46
CA ALA A 726 -52.22 8.85 4.72
C ALA A 726 -53.02 9.70 3.72
N THR A 727 -54.01 10.44 4.23
CA THR A 727 -54.90 11.33 3.46
C THR A 727 -54.58 12.82 3.66
N THR A 728 -53.78 13.18 4.67
CA THR A 728 -53.45 14.57 4.98
C THR A 728 -51.95 14.74 5.28
N PRO A 729 -51.36 15.92 4.99
CA PRO A 729 -49.97 16.21 5.36
C PRO A 729 -49.70 16.11 6.87
N GLY A 730 -50.72 16.31 7.72
CA GLY A 730 -50.61 16.13 9.16
C GLY A 730 -50.35 14.68 9.58
N VAL A 731 -51.00 13.71 8.91
CA VAL A 731 -50.73 12.27 9.12
C VAL A 731 -49.30 11.92 8.70
N LEU A 732 -48.79 12.53 7.63
CA LEU A 732 -47.39 12.36 7.21
C LEU A 732 -46.40 12.90 8.23
N ALA A 733 -46.70 14.02 8.90
CA ALA A 733 -45.87 14.53 9.98
C ALA A 733 -45.87 13.60 11.20
N GLY A 734 -47.02 13.05 11.58
CA GLY A 734 -47.11 12.05 12.64
C GLY A 734 -46.34 10.77 12.31
N PHE A 735 -46.47 10.27 11.07
CA PHE A 735 -45.69 9.16 10.56
C PHE A 735 -44.19 9.49 10.60
N ALA A 736 -43.77 10.66 10.13
CA ALA A 736 -42.39 11.09 10.12
C ALA A 736 -41.76 11.05 11.52
N CYS A 737 -42.48 11.51 12.56
CA CYS A 737 -42.02 11.44 13.94
C CYS A 737 -41.85 9.99 14.43
N LEU A 738 -42.89 9.17 14.29
CA LEU A 738 -42.87 7.80 14.82
C LEU A 738 -41.87 6.92 14.06
N TYR A 739 -41.86 7.05 12.74
CA TYR A 739 -40.94 6.33 11.87
C TYR A 739 -39.51 6.80 12.08
N GLY A 740 -39.28 8.10 12.22
CA GLY A 740 -37.97 8.66 12.51
C GLY A 740 -37.39 8.08 13.80
N PHE A 741 -38.18 8.05 14.88
CA PHE A 741 -37.77 7.44 16.15
C PHE A 741 -37.41 5.95 15.98
N ALA A 742 -38.31 5.15 15.42
CA ALA A 742 -38.13 3.70 15.27
C ALA A 742 -36.95 3.35 14.34
N SER A 743 -36.83 4.04 13.20
CA SER A 743 -35.72 3.87 12.25
C SER A 743 -34.38 4.35 12.83
N GLY A 744 -34.39 5.35 13.72
CA GLY A 744 -33.21 5.77 14.48
C GLY A 744 -32.64 4.65 15.35
N VAL A 745 -33.49 3.81 15.93
CA VAL A 745 -33.05 2.63 16.69
C VAL A 745 -32.34 1.64 15.78
N PHE A 746 -32.89 1.36 14.59
CA PHE A 746 -32.24 0.47 13.62
C PHE A 746 -30.82 0.95 13.27
N ILE A 747 -30.68 2.23 12.92
CA ILE A 747 -29.41 2.79 12.45
C ILE A 747 -28.33 2.80 13.54
N SER A 748 -28.72 3.02 14.80
CA SER A 748 -27.77 3.10 15.93
C SER A 748 -27.46 1.75 16.60
N VAL A 749 -28.46 0.87 16.74
CA VAL A 749 -28.33 -0.36 17.53
C VAL A 749 -27.84 -1.53 16.68
N MET A 750 -28.09 -1.54 15.36
CA MET A 750 -27.64 -2.64 14.47
C MET A 750 -26.11 -2.86 14.50
N PRO A 751 -25.25 -1.82 14.38
CA PRO A 751 -23.80 -2.01 14.50
C PRO A 751 -23.38 -2.49 15.90
N ALA A 752 -24.06 -2.03 16.96
CA ALA A 752 -23.77 -2.42 18.33
C ALA A 752 -24.16 -3.89 18.62
N ALA A 753 -25.28 -4.35 18.05
CA ALA A 753 -25.70 -5.75 18.11
C ALA A 753 -24.75 -6.65 17.33
N THR A 754 -24.31 -6.21 16.14
CA THR A 754 -23.34 -6.95 15.31
C THR A 754 -21.98 -7.05 16.00
N GLY A 755 -21.49 -5.94 16.57
CA GLY A 755 -20.22 -5.88 17.31
C GLY A 755 -20.19 -6.67 18.62
N GLN A 756 -21.32 -7.24 19.05
CA GLN A 756 -21.40 -8.15 20.20
C GLN A 756 -21.14 -9.61 19.81
N ILE A 757 -21.45 -9.98 18.55
CA ILE A 757 -21.18 -11.31 17.99
C ILE A 757 -19.72 -11.43 17.56
N ILE A 758 -19.12 -10.30 17.19
CA ILE A 758 -17.78 -10.24 16.62
C ILE A 758 -16.71 -10.28 17.73
N PRO A 759 -15.70 -11.16 17.62
CA PRO A 759 -14.51 -11.11 18.45
C PRO A 759 -13.84 -9.73 18.40
N ALA A 760 -13.38 -9.24 19.55
CA ALA A 760 -12.88 -7.89 19.69
C ALA A 760 -11.68 -7.59 18.77
N ASP A 761 -10.85 -8.59 18.45
CA ASP A 761 -9.69 -8.48 17.56
C ASP A 761 -10.06 -8.38 16.06
N LYS A 762 -11.33 -8.60 15.70
CA LYS A 762 -11.84 -8.59 14.31
C LYS A 762 -12.99 -7.63 14.09
N LEU A 763 -13.17 -6.69 15.02
CA LEU A 763 -14.32 -5.79 15.09
C LEU A 763 -14.49 -4.94 13.81
N GLY A 764 -13.47 -4.22 13.36
CA GLY A 764 -13.57 -3.36 12.18
C GLY A 764 -13.70 -4.14 10.87
N ALA A 765 -12.90 -5.20 10.70
CA ALA A 765 -12.96 -6.05 9.50
C ALA A 765 -14.33 -6.73 9.30
N ARG A 766 -14.93 -7.30 10.36
CA ARG A 766 -16.24 -7.95 10.25
C ARG A 766 -17.40 -6.96 10.20
N LEU A 767 -17.37 -5.85 10.93
CA LEU A 767 -18.37 -4.78 10.76
C LEU A 767 -18.36 -4.24 9.32
N GLY A 768 -17.18 -4.09 8.72
CA GLY A 768 -17.07 -3.69 7.33
C GLY A 768 -17.55 -4.76 6.34
N ALA A 769 -17.30 -6.05 6.61
CA ALA A 769 -17.85 -7.15 5.80
C ALA A 769 -19.39 -7.22 5.89
N PHE A 770 -19.96 -6.99 7.08
CA PHE A 770 -21.41 -6.84 7.29
C PHE A 770 -21.97 -5.67 6.47
N GLY A 771 -21.30 -4.51 6.51
CA GLY A 771 -21.65 -3.33 5.70
C GLY A 771 -21.58 -3.60 4.19
N THR A 772 -20.60 -4.39 3.75
CA THR A 772 -20.44 -4.73 2.33
C THR A 772 -21.65 -5.49 1.80
N VAL A 773 -22.15 -6.47 2.56
CA VAL A 773 -23.33 -7.27 2.14
C VAL A 773 -24.61 -6.42 2.17
N THR A 774 -24.77 -5.52 3.13
CA THR A 774 -25.93 -4.61 3.17
C THR A 774 -25.89 -3.52 2.10
N SER A 775 -24.71 -3.19 1.55
CA SER A 775 -24.55 -2.15 0.51
C SER A 775 -25.36 -2.41 -0.77
N MET A 776 -25.55 -3.68 -1.15
CA MET A 776 -26.36 -4.06 -2.32
C MET A 776 -27.85 -3.77 -2.12
N ALA A 777 -28.35 -3.93 -0.89
CA ALA A 777 -29.72 -3.58 -0.55
C ALA A 777 -29.92 -2.05 -0.57
N PHE A 778 -28.94 -1.28 -0.10
CA PHE A 778 -29.01 0.18 -0.21
C PHE A 778 -28.97 0.67 -1.66
N LEU A 779 -28.25 -0.03 -2.55
CA LEU A 779 -28.15 0.35 -3.97
C LEU A 779 -29.50 0.20 -4.68
N THR A 780 -30.19 -0.88 -4.37
CA THR A 780 -31.36 -1.34 -5.14
C THR A 780 -32.69 -0.97 -4.49
N GLY A 781 -32.75 -0.82 -3.17
CA GLY A 781 -34.00 -0.58 -2.43
C GLY A 781 -34.79 0.65 -2.91
N SER A 782 -34.20 1.85 -2.84
CA SER A 782 -34.90 3.07 -3.26
C SER A 782 -35.15 3.16 -4.78
N PRO A 783 -34.28 2.64 -5.67
CA PRO A 783 -34.59 2.58 -7.10
C PRO A 783 -35.71 1.60 -7.44
N ILE A 784 -35.75 0.41 -6.80
CA ILE A 784 -36.88 -0.52 -6.94
C ILE A 784 -38.16 0.17 -6.46
N ALA A 785 -38.14 0.82 -5.29
CA ALA A 785 -39.27 1.60 -4.79
C ALA A 785 -39.70 2.69 -5.78
N GLY A 786 -38.75 3.42 -6.37
CA GLY A 786 -39.05 4.43 -7.39
C GLY A 786 -39.65 3.85 -8.67
N ALA A 787 -39.20 2.67 -9.10
CA ALA A 787 -39.72 1.97 -10.28
C ALA A 787 -41.15 1.45 -10.08
N LEU A 788 -41.59 1.30 -8.82
CA LEU A 788 -42.94 0.92 -8.46
C LEU A 788 -43.92 2.11 -8.49
N ILE A 789 -43.46 3.34 -8.77
CA ILE A 789 -44.32 4.51 -8.93
C ILE A 789 -44.97 4.48 -10.32
N THR A 790 -46.29 4.34 -10.37
CA THR A 790 -47.04 4.22 -11.64
C THR A 790 -47.62 5.53 -12.15
N SER A 791 -47.82 6.51 -11.27
CA SER A 791 -48.29 7.87 -11.61
C SER A 791 -47.91 8.86 -10.52
N GLU A 792 -47.94 10.16 -10.82
CA GLU A 792 -47.71 11.25 -9.85
C GLU A 792 -48.89 11.48 -8.88
N THR A 793 -49.87 10.58 -8.86
CA THR A 793 -51.00 10.63 -7.92
C THR A 793 -50.67 9.88 -6.64
N ARG A 794 -51.37 10.19 -5.55
CA ARG A 794 -51.29 9.43 -4.28
C ARG A 794 -51.36 7.91 -4.49
N ALA A 795 -52.28 7.43 -5.32
CA ALA A 795 -52.47 6.00 -5.57
C ALA A 795 -51.26 5.39 -6.30
N GLY A 796 -50.56 6.17 -7.14
CA GLY A 796 -49.35 5.75 -7.83
C GLY A 796 -48.19 5.40 -6.89
N TYR A 797 -48.24 5.83 -5.64
CA TYR A 797 -47.20 5.57 -4.64
C TYR A 797 -47.48 4.32 -3.76
N HIS A 798 -48.65 3.70 -3.84
CA HIS A 798 -49.01 2.59 -2.94
C HIS A 798 -48.04 1.40 -3.02
N SER A 799 -47.64 1.02 -4.23
CA SER A 799 -46.76 -0.14 -4.45
C SER A 799 -45.38 0.03 -3.80
N LEU A 800 -44.81 1.25 -3.76
CA LEU A 800 -43.54 1.48 -3.07
C LEU A 800 -43.67 1.43 -1.54
N ILE A 801 -44.81 1.87 -1.00
CA ILE A 801 -45.05 1.90 0.44
C ILE A 801 -45.25 0.47 0.95
N ILE A 802 -45.99 -0.35 0.18
CA ILE A 802 -46.16 -1.78 0.43
C ILE A 802 -44.81 -2.48 0.37
N PHE A 803 -44.00 -2.22 -0.67
CA PHE A 803 -42.65 -2.78 -0.79
C PHE A 803 -41.79 -2.46 0.45
N ALA A 804 -41.72 -1.19 0.85
CA ALA A 804 -40.96 -0.77 2.04
C ALA A 804 -41.46 -1.45 3.32
N GLY A 805 -42.77 -1.51 3.51
CA GLY A 805 -43.41 -2.18 4.65
C GLY A 805 -43.09 -3.67 4.71
N CYS A 806 -43.23 -4.40 3.60
CA CYS A 806 -42.95 -5.82 3.50
C CYS A 806 -41.48 -6.15 3.77
N CYS A 807 -40.54 -5.37 3.21
CA CYS A 807 -39.10 -5.53 3.48
C CYS A 807 -38.79 -5.34 4.97
N LEU A 808 -39.37 -4.34 5.62
CA LEU A 808 -39.13 -4.09 7.05
C LEU A 808 -39.74 -5.17 7.94
N LEU A 809 -40.96 -5.63 7.66
CA LEU A 809 -41.59 -6.72 8.39
C LEU A 809 -40.82 -8.04 8.23
N GLY A 810 -40.44 -8.39 7.00
CA GLY A 810 -39.66 -9.59 6.70
C GLY A 810 -38.27 -9.57 7.34
N GLY A 811 -37.55 -8.45 7.22
CA GLY A 811 -36.24 -8.29 7.85
C GLY A 811 -36.32 -8.31 9.38
N GLY A 812 -37.34 -7.67 9.98
CA GLY A 812 -37.58 -7.72 11.42
C GLY A 812 -37.88 -9.13 11.93
N ALA A 813 -38.64 -9.93 11.20
CA ALA A 813 -38.90 -11.33 11.53
C ALA A 813 -37.62 -12.19 11.48
N ILE A 814 -36.75 -11.97 10.50
CA ILE A 814 -35.45 -12.68 10.42
C ILE A 814 -34.53 -12.28 11.57
N ILE A 815 -34.51 -11.00 11.96
CA ILE A 815 -33.72 -10.54 13.11
C ILE A 815 -34.27 -11.12 14.43
N PHE A 816 -35.59 -11.34 14.53
CA PHE A 816 -36.18 -12.08 15.63
C PHE A 816 -35.70 -13.55 15.65
N VAL A 817 -35.63 -14.22 14.49
CA VAL A 817 -35.01 -15.55 14.41
C VAL A 817 -33.54 -15.51 14.83
N ALA A 818 -32.77 -14.50 14.40
CA ALA A 818 -31.40 -14.30 14.86
C ALA A 818 -31.34 -14.13 16.39
N ARG A 819 -32.26 -13.39 17.01
CA ARG A 819 -32.36 -13.29 18.48
C ARG A 819 -32.57 -14.65 19.14
N LEU A 820 -33.45 -15.50 18.60
CA LEU A 820 -33.73 -16.83 19.14
C LEU A 820 -32.56 -17.80 18.98
N LEU A 821 -31.75 -17.64 17.93
CA LEU A 821 -30.52 -18.41 17.72
C LEU A 821 -29.42 -18.06 18.73
N HIS A 822 -29.45 -16.85 19.31
CA HIS A 822 -28.52 -16.44 20.35
C HIS A 822 -28.93 -16.92 21.73
N ASP A 823 -30.19 -16.69 22.10
CA ASP A 823 -30.75 -17.19 23.35
C ASP A 823 -32.28 -17.27 23.23
N ARG A 824 -32.84 -18.44 23.53
CA ARG A 824 -34.29 -18.66 23.49
C ARG A 824 -35.01 -17.94 24.64
N ASN A 825 -34.30 -17.57 25.69
CA ASN A 825 -34.85 -16.80 26.80
C ASN A 825 -34.88 -15.31 26.45
N LEU A 826 -36.05 -14.79 26.07
CA LEU A 826 -36.23 -13.37 25.74
C LEU A 826 -36.00 -12.42 26.94
N LYS A 827 -35.98 -12.94 28.18
CA LYS A 827 -35.66 -12.14 29.37
C LYS A 827 -34.15 -11.94 29.56
N SER A 828 -33.31 -12.70 28.85
CA SER A 828 -31.85 -12.51 28.93
C SER A 828 -31.45 -11.25 28.17
N LYS A 829 -30.51 -10.51 28.77
CA LYS A 829 -29.93 -9.29 28.18
C LYS A 829 -28.86 -9.72 27.19
N TRP A 830 -29.28 -9.96 25.96
CA TRP A 830 -28.41 -10.18 24.82
C TRP A 830 -28.35 -8.93 23.96
#